data_AF-A0ABD0KK09-F1
#
_entry.id   AF-A0ABD0KK09-F1
#
_cell.length_a   1.000
_cell.length_b   1.000
_cell.length_c   1.000
_cell.angle_alpha   90.00
_cell.angle_beta   90.00
_cell.angle_gamma   90.00
#
_symmetry.space_group_name_H-M   'P 1'
#
loop_
_entity.id
_entity.type
_entity.pdbx_description
1 polymer ?
#
loop_
_entity_poly.entity_id
_entity_poly.type
_entity_poly.pdbx_seq_one_letter_code
_entity_poly.pdbx_strand_id
1 'polypeptide(L)'
;MSFDEDPPPENRLGPAPAPLDLGRLEMDARTAAAKHVASLLQRPDQLEKVDQFKRRVARKKASVEAMLKTAVQSQLDGVRTGLNQLQSALQDVYEIKQSLDQVEEAYTSIEPLHSKLSPLMEENSKFCQLAAAQENLKHIFTVPESVKKTRDLISDGKLLQAHKHLTDLEMSRDDLLQELHRQPNQSPTDKNMLNRYFSEVQELSKELGKQLWVIIQRMLMSVRREPTLIVTALRIIEREERMDAAWQRKHEQTGFMPPGRPKKWRKQCFSVLEQSIAARIEGSQLESRDENKMWLVRHLEITRQLMIDDLKVVKTLLPPVCPPDYDVVKRYTLMYHKALSQHLQELIHQELEGNEIVSLLQWVGAYDSPELMRHPEINIDVKELGPLLEPNFIVYLQNQYMKTMQTNIAEWSRNTLRSDVKDWQKEEAPEADGDGYYNTPLPLQVAQIIGQDLVKKVLELFTDELNRFAHEYKNEMKIYRDKHLADRKEPKFYVHYMIANINNCLSFGDCNILLDELFIDLKESNSLNELMTRAWMASSNAIDTICATWEDYARDFVHIKPSMFDILIQEGQRRVLREYLRALLSRKLSFKNYDERRVSADKISKEGEQMKSLFKEMAPRQDGSQFDVLPALAEVLRLRDTSMLALEITGFAQKYPDIRMEQLVNLILCRGDTSRSDAKQLAQDTLGEDDLRPKPKGIFTDIATV
;
A
#
# COMPACT_ATOMS: atom_id res chain seq x y z
N MET A 1 0.98 -19.47 -61.24
CA MET A 1 -0.19 -18.66 -60.85
C MET A 1 0.16 -17.21 -61.18
N SER A 2 -0.76 -16.55 -61.87
CA SER A 2 -0.61 -15.28 -62.60
C SER A 2 -0.06 -14.14 -61.74
N PHE A 3 0.95 -13.44 -62.26
CA PHE A 3 1.24 -12.07 -61.86
C PHE A 3 0.59 -11.15 -62.89
N ASP A 4 -0.31 -10.29 -62.41
CA ASP A 4 -1.00 -9.26 -63.18
C ASP A 4 0.00 -8.29 -63.83
N GLU A 5 -0.21 -7.99 -65.12
CA GLU A 5 0.47 -6.92 -65.83
C GLU A 5 -0.21 -5.58 -65.47
N ASP A 6 0.49 -4.73 -64.71
CA ASP A 6 0.11 -3.32 -64.58
C ASP A 6 0.44 -2.57 -65.89
N PRO A 7 -0.47 -1.70 -66.40
CA PRO A 7 -0.21 -0.92 -67.59
C PRO A 7 0.81 0.21 -67.33
N PRO A 8 1.57 0.65 -68.35
CA PRO A 8 2.62 1.65 -68.18
C PRO A 8 2.04 3.04 -67.86
N PRO A 9 2.76 3.86 -67.06
CA PRO A 9 2.26 5.16 -66.63
C PRO A 9 2.20 6.16 -67.79
N GLU A 10 1.06 6.83 -67.93
CA GLU A 10 0.86 7.91 -68.89
C GLU A 10 1.86 9.06 -68.68
N ASN A 11 2.39 9.52 -69.82
CA ASN A 11 3.44 10.51 -69.99
C ASN A 11 3.00 11.89 -69.46
N ARG A 12 3.32 12.21 -68.20
CA ARG A 12 3.14 13.57 -67.63
C ARG A 12 4.27 14.50 -68.10
N LEU A 13 4.28 14.87 -69.38
CA LEU A 13 5.06 16.00 -69.87
C LEU A 13 4.22 17.27 -69.68
N GLY A 14 4.58 18.07 -68.66
CA GLY A 14 4.04 19.41 -68.48
C GLY A 14 4.31 20.30 -69.71
N PRO A 15 3.56 21.40 -69.90
CA PRO A 15 3.72 22.26 -71.06
C PRO A 15 5.14 22.80 -71.15
N ALA A 16 5.71 22.78 -72.36
CA ALA A 16 7.04 23.30 -72.64
C ALA A 16 7.14 24.78 -72.19
N PRO A 17 8.24 25.19 -71.55
CA PRO A 17 8.43 26.57 -71.15
C PRO A 17 8.39 27.49 -72.38
N ALA A 18 7.68 28.62 -72.26
CA ALA A 18 7.53 29.58 -73.34
C ALA A 18 8.90 30.04 -73.89
N PRO A 19 9.02 30.29 -75.21
CA PRO A 19 10.28 30.72 -75.81
C PRO A 19 10.81 32.00 -75.15
N LEU A 20 12.09 32.01 -74.81
CA LEU A 20 12.78 33.20 -74.28
C LEU A 20 12.79 34.31 -75.35
N ASP A 21 12.00 35.38 -75.15
CA ASP A 21 12.02 36.57 -76.00
C ASP A 21 13.22 37.46 -75.64
N LEU A 22 14.36 37.19 -76.28
CA LEU A 22 15.60 37.92 -76.10
C LEU A 22 15.47 39.42 -76.46
N GLY A 23 14.59 39.75 -77.41
CA GLY A 23 14.39 41.14 -77.86
C GLY A 23 13.74 41.99 -76.77
N ARG A 24 12.70 41.46 -76.11
CA ARG A 24 12.04 42.14 -74.99
C ARG A 24 12.96 42.28 -73.77
N LEU A 25 13.72 41.23 -73.44
CA LEU A 25 14.69 41.27 -72.34
C LEU A 25 15.81 42.29 -72.59
N GLU A 26 16.31 42.40 -73.83
CA GLU A 26 17.30 43.41 -74.19
C GLU A 26 16.72 44.83 -74.06
N MET A 27 15.46 45.03 -74.48
CA MET A 27 14.78 46.32 -74.37
C MET A 27 14.56 46.72 -72.91
N ASP A 28 14.11 45.81 -72.06
CA ASP A 28 13.94 46.03 -70.62
C ASP A 28 15.29 46.32 -69.93
N ALA A 29 16.35 45.58 -70.29
CA ALA A 29 17.70 45.79 -69.77
C ALA A 29 18.27 47.15 -70.19
N ARG A 30 18.09 47.56 -71.45
CA ARG A 30 18.49 48.90 -71.94
C ARG A 30 17.72 50.00 -71.21
N THR A 31 16.42 49.82 -71.03
CA THR A 31 15.56 50.79 -70.33
C THR A 31 15.95 50.92 -68.85
N ALA A 32 16.24 49.81 -68.18
CA ALA A 32 16.73 49.79 -66.81
C ALA A 32 18.13 50.41 -66.68
N ALA A 33 19.03 50.11 -67.63
CA ALA A 33 20.37 50.69 -67.68
C ALA A 33 20.31 52.22 -67.88
N ALA A 34 19.43 52.70 -68.77
CA ALA A 34 19.21 54.13 -68.98
C ALA A 34 18.72 54.82 -67.70
N LYS A 35 17.72 54.24 -67.01
CA LYS A 35 17.24 54.74 -65.70
C LYS A 35 18.35 54.75 -64.64
N HIS A 36 19.18 53.72 -64.60
CA HIS A 36 20.30 53.62 -63.65
C HIS A 36 21.41 54.65 -63.94
N VAL A 37 21.75 54.88 -65.21
CA VAL A 37 22.72 55.92 -65.58
C VAL A 37 22.17 57.31 -65.26
N ALA A 38 20.89 57.56 -65.53
CA ALA A 38 20.23 58.82 -65.20
C ALA A 38 20.20 59.09 -63.69
N SER A 39 20.05 58.07 -62.84
CA SER A 39 20.09 58.25 -61.38
C SER A 39 21.49 58.50 -60.82
N LEU A 40 22.55 58.16 -61.56
CA LEU A 40 23.94 58.36 -61.14
C LEU A 40 24.51 59.75 -61.49
N LEU A 41 23.88 60.48 -62.44
CA LEU A 41 24.37 61.76 -62.98
C LEU A 41 23.31 62.86 -62.86
N GLN A 42 22.87 63.13 -61.63
CA GLN A 42 21.81 64.12 -61.37
C GLN A 42 22.34 65.56 -61.26
N ARG A 43 23.64 65.75 -60.99
CA ARG A 43 24.26 67.08 -60.84
C ARG A 43 25.55 67.22 -61.67
N PRO A 44 25.92 68.42 -62.16
CA PRO A 44 27.02 68.62 -63.10
C PRO A 44 28.41 68.19 -62.55
N ASP A 45 28.65 68.33 -61.25
CA ASP A 45 29.89 67.93 -60.57
C ASP A 45 30.13 66.41 -60.60
N GLN A 46 29.09 65.61 -60.83
CA GLN A 46 29.19 64.15 -60.90
C GLN A 46 29.75 63.65 -62.24
N LEU A 47 29.85 64.51 -63.26
CA LEU A 47 30.45 64.19 -64.56
C LEU A 47 31.93 63.84 -64.45
N GLU A 48 32.65 64.40 -63.47
CA GLU A 48 34.06 64.06 -63.22
C GLU A 48 34.25 62.59 -62.80
N LYS A 49 33.20 61.96 -62.25
CA LYS A 49 33.22 60.55 -61.79
C LYS A 49 32.82 59.55 -62.89
N VAL A 50 32.48 60.01 -64.09
CA VAL A 50 32.04 59.16 -65.21
C VAL A 50 33.07 58.08 -65.55
N ASP A 51 34.36 58.42 -65.57
CA ASP A 51 35.42 57.44 -65.85
C ASP A 51 35.52 56.37 -64.76
N GLN A 52 35.26 56.74 -63.50
CA GLN A 52 35.19 55.78 -62.40
C GLN A 52 33.98 54.84 -62.54
N PHE A 53 32.81 55.37 -62.93
CA PHE A 53 31.62 54.57 -63.21
C PHE A 53 31.80 53.65 -64.42
N LYS A 54 32.40 54.14 -65.53
CA LYS A 54 32.77 53.33 -66.70
C LYS A 54 33.70 52.17 -66.30
N ARG A 55 34.74 52.43 -65.51
CA ARG A 55 35.63 51.37 -64.99
C ARG A 55 34.90 50.39 -64.07
N ARG A 56 33.89 50.83 -63.31
CA ARG A 56 33.08 49.95 -62.44
C ARG A 56 32.15 49.07 -63.27
N VAL A 57 31.48 49.62 -64.27
CA VAL A 57 30.61 48.87 -65.20
C VAL A 57 31.43 47.91 -66.05
N ALA A 58 32.59 48.32 -66.56
CA ALA A 58 33.51 47.46 -67.30
C ALA A 58 33.99 46.28 -66.45
N ARG A 59 34.35 46.50 -65.18
CA ARG A 59 34.70 45.42 -64.24
C ARG A 59 33.53 44.48 -63.97
N LYS A 60 32.31 45.02 -63.75
CA LYS A 60 31.11 44.19 -63.60
C LYS A 60 30.81 43.37 -64.85
N LYS A 61 30.90 43.97 -66.04
CA LYS A 61 30.72 43.30 -67.32
C LYS A 61 31.73 42.16 -67.49
N ALA A 62 33.02 42.43 -67.29
CA ALA A 62 34.07 41.42 -67.39
C ALA A 62 33.87 40.27 -66.39
N SER A 63 33.42 40.56 -65.16
CA SER A 63 33.08 39.55 -64.17
C SER A 63 31.88 38.70 -64.58
N VAL A 64 30.81 39.32 -65.08
CA VAL A 64 29.61 38.60 -65.56
C VAL A 64 29.93 37.77 -66.80
N GLU A 65 30.72 38.30 -67.75
CA GLU A 65 31.19 37.57 -68.93
C GLU A 65 32.06 36.37 -68.56
N ALA A 66 32.96 36.52 -67.58
CA ALA A 66 33.76 35.41 -67.07
C ALA A 66 32.88 34.34 -66.41
N MET A 67 31.93 34.73 -65.55
CA MET A 67 30.99 33.79 -64.93
C MET A 67 30.11 33.08 -65.96
N LEU A 68 29.59 33.80 -66.96
CA LEU A 68 28.81 33.22 -68.06
C LEU A 68 29.66 32.25 -68.89
N LYS A 69 30.90 32.60 -69.22
CA LYS A 69 31.80 31.73 -69.98
C LYS A 69 32.09 30.45 -69.21
N THR A 70 32.36 30.53 -67.91
CA THR A 70 32.55 29.35 -67.05
C THR A 70 31.27 28.52 -66.93
N ALA A 71 30.11 29.15 -66.77
CA ALA A 71 28.83 28.46 -66.68
C ALA A 71 28.45 27.75 -67.99
N VAL A 72 28.60 28.44 -69.13
CA VAL A 72 28.35 27.87 -70.46
C VAL A 72 29.32 26.74 -70.76
N GLN A 73 30.61 26.89 -70.42
CA GLN A 73 31.59 25.83 -70.58
C GLN A 73 31.24 24.62 -69.72
N SER A 74 30.87 24.82 -68.45
CA SER A 74 30.43 23.74 -67.56
C SER A 74 29.18 23.02 -68.07
N GLN A 75 28.21 23.73 -68.64
CA GLN A 75 27.01 23.13 -69.23
C GLN A 75 27.35 22.37 -70.52
N LEU A 76 28.20 22.91 -71.38
CA LEU A 76 28.67 22.22 -72.59
C LEU A 76 29.47 20.96 -72.26
N ASP A 77 30.35 21.02 -71.28
CA ASP A 77 31.12 19.87 -70.81
C ASP A 77 30.19 18.82 -70.17
N GLY A 78 29.18 19.25 -69.42
CA GLY A 78 28.12 18.39 -68.89
C GLY A 78 27.32 17.70 -69.99
N VAL A 79 26.85 18.43 -71.00
CA VAL A 79 26.11 17.89 -72.15
C VAL A 79 26.97 16.94 -72.98
N ARG A 80 28.23 17.31 -73.25
CA ARG A 80 29.18 16.46 -73.97
C ARG A 80 29.46 15.17 -73.21
N THR A 81 29.66 15.26 -71.90
CA THR A 81 29.87 14.08 -71.04
C THR A 81 28.63 13.21 -71.02
N GLY A 82 27.44 13.80 -70.87
CA GLY A 82 26.16 13.09 -70.93
C GLY A 82 25.93 12.38 -72.26
N LEU A 83 26.19 13.03 -73.39
CA LEU A 83 26.08 12.42 -74.72
C LEU A 83 27.06 11.26 -74.90
N ASN A 84 28.32 11.44 -74.49
CA ASN A 84 29.31 10.37 -74.57
C ASN A 84 28.94 9.17 -73.69
N GLN A 85 28.45 9.42 -72.46
CA GLN A 85 27.97 8.37 -71.57
C GLN A 85 26.74 7.66 -72.14
N LEU A 86 25.82 8.39 -72.75
CA LEU A 86 24.61 7.81 -73.34
C LEU A 86 24.95 6.97 -74.57
N GLN A 87 25.90 7.42 -75.40
CA GLN A 87 26.39 6.65 -76.53
C GLN A 87 27.16 5.39 -76.08
N SER A 88 27.98 5.49 -75.02
CA SER A 88 28.65 4.33 -74.43
C SER A 88 27.65 3.33 -73.87
N ALA A 89 26.66 3.78 -73.10
CA ALA A 89 25.64 2.91 -72.53
C ALA A 89 24.81 2.18 -73.61
N LEU A 90 24.54 2.87 -74.72
CA LEU A 90 23.82 2.28 -75.86
C LEU A 90 24.67 1.19 -76.53
N GLN A 91 25.98 1.42 -76.69
CA GLN A 91 26.93 0.43 -77.18
C GLN A 91 27.03 -0.78 -76.22
N ASP A 92 27.18 -0.52 -74.91
CA ASP A 92 27.26 -1.55 -73.87
C ASP A 92 26.00 -2.44 -73.88
N VAL A 93 24.81 -1.85 -74.07
CA VAL A 93 23.55 -2.61 -74.15
C VAL A 93 23.51 -3.50 -75.39
N TYR A 94 24.01 -3.04 -76.54
CA TYR A 94 24.11 -3.89 -77.74
C TYR A 94 25.09 -5.06 -77.53
N GLU A 95 26.24 -4.80 -76.91
CA GLU A 95 27.24 -5.83 -76.61
C GLU A 95 26.73 -6.85 -75.59
N ILE A 96 26.03 -6.40 -74.54
CA ILE A 96 25.38 -7.28 -73.56
C ILE A 96 24.32 -8.15 -74.24
N LYS A 97 23.49 -7.57 -75.11
CA LYS A 97 22.47 -8.33 -75.84
C LYS A 97 23.11 -9.40 -76.71
N GLN A 98 24.15 -9.04 -77.48
CA GLN A 98 24.86 -10.00 -78.32
C GLN A 98 25.54 -11.10 -77.49
N SER A 99 26.08 -10.75 -76.33
CA SER A 99 26.68 -11.72 -75.40
C SER A 99 25.62 -12.65 -74.82
N LEU A 100 24.42 -12.16 -74.49
CA LEU A 100 23.30 -12.96 -74.01
C LEU A 100 22.79 -13.92 -75.09
N ASP A 101 22.64 -13.45 -76.33
CA ASP A 101 22.25 -14.30 -77.47
C ASP A 101 23.28 -15.42 -77.70
N GLN A 102 24.58 -15.11 -77.60
CA GLN A 102 25.66 -16.11 -77.68
C GLN A 102 25.63 -17.11 -76.53
N VAL A 103 25.30 -16.66 -75.30
CA VAL A 103 25.16 -17.53 -74.14
C VAL A 103 23.96 -18.47 -74.32
N GLU A 104 22.84 -17.97 -74.81
CA GLU A 104 21.64 -18.79 -75.07
C GLU A 104 21.89 -19.86 -76.14
N GLU A 105 22.58 -19.51 -77.23
CA GLU A 105 23.00 -20.46 -78.26
C GLU A 105 23.97 -21.52 -77.69
N ALA A 106 24.93 -21.10 -76.87
CA ALA A 106 25.84 -22.01 -76.18
C ALA A 106 25.09 -22.96 -75.21
N TYR A 107 24.11 -22.47 -74.45
CA TYR A 107 23.28 -23.31 -73.58
C TYR A 107 22.45 -24.32 -74.35
N THR A 108 21.90 -23.93 -75.50
CA THR A 108 21.15 -24.84 -76.38
C THR A 108 22.04 -25.98 -76.90
N SER A 109 23.32 -25.69 -77.16
CA SER A 109 24.31 -26.71 -77.54
C SER A 109 24.70 -27.65 -76.40
N ILE A 110 24.57 -27.21 -75.14
CA ILE A 110 24.94 -27.95 -73.91
C ILE A 110 23.77 -28.78 -73.37
N GLU A 111 22.52 -28.45 -73.68
CA GLU A 111 21.34 -29.21 -73.26
C GLU A 111 21.44 -30.74 -73.50
N PRO A 112 21.90 -31.24 -74.67
CA PRO A 112 22.11 -32.67 -74.88
C PRO A 112 23.36 -33.26 -74.18
N LEU A 113 24.27 -32.45 -73.64
CA LEU A 113 25.41 -32.93 -72.85
C LEU A 113 24.97 -33.36 -71.45
N HIS A 114 23.95 -32.74 -70.86
CA HIS A 114 23.43 -33.15 -69.54
C HIS A 114 22.96 -34.62 -69.55
N SER A 115 22.24 -35.04 -70.59
CA SER A 115 21.80 -36.42 -70.73
C SER A 115 22.95 -37.39 -71.05
N LYS A 116 23.91 -36.98 -71.90
CA LYS A 116 25.08 -37.80 -72.24
C LYS A 116 26.06 -37.98 -71.08
N LEU A 117 26.22 -36.96 -70.23
CA LEU A 117 27.12 -36.98 -69.07
C LEU A 117 26.45 -37.51 -67.80
N SER A 118 25.14 -37.77 -67.80
CA SER A 118 24.43 -38.35 -66.66
C SER A 118 25.14 -39.59 -66.08
N PRO A 119 25.65 -40.56 -66.89
CA PRO A 119 26.39 -41.70 -66.34
C PRO A 119 27.72 -41.30 -65.69
N LEU A 120 28.42 -40.30 -66.25
CA LEU A 120 29.66 -39.77 -65.67
C LEU A 120 29.38 -38.99 -64.38
N MET A 121 28.26 -38.25 -64.32
CA MET A 121 27.81 -37.54 -63.12
C MET A 121 27.43 -38.52 -62.01
N GLU A 122 26.77 -39.63 -62.33
CA GLU A 122 26.50 -40.71 -61.39
C GLU A 122 27.81 -41.33 -60.87
N GLU A 123 28.78 -41.60 -61.75
CA GLU A 123 30.05 -42.18 -61.32
C GLU A 123 30.91 -41.20 -60.53
N ASN A 124 30.90 -39.91 -60.89
CA ASN A 124 31.51 -38.84 -60.12
C ASN A 124 30.82 -38.68 -58.75
N SER A 125 29.50 -38.83 -58.67
CA SER A 125 28.76 -38.82 -57.40
C SER A 125 29.22 -39.97 -56.50
N LYS A 126 29.38 -41.18 -57.05
CA LYS A 126 29.94 -42.33 -56.30
C LYS A 126 31.39 -42.07 -55.88
N PHE A 127 32.21 -41.48 -56.75
CA PHE A 127 33.59 -41.11 -56.42
C PHE A 127 33.65 -40.07 -55.30
N CYS A 128 32.83 -39.01 -55.37
CA CYS A 128 32.72 -38.02 -54.30
C CYS A 128 32.23 -38.64 -52.99
N GLN A 129 31.27 -39.57 -53.04
CA GLN A 129 30.81 -40.33 -51.86
C GLN A 129 31.93 -41.19 -51.27
N LEU A 130 32.70 -41.90 -52.10
CA LEU A 130 33.85 -42.70 -51.64
C LEU A 130 34.98 -41.84 -51.07
N ALA A 131 35.27 -40.69 -51.69
CA ALA A 131 36.25 -39.74 -51.20
C ALA A 131 35.82 -39.13 -49.86
N ALA A 132 34.55 -38.74 -49.72
CA ALA A 132 33.98 -38.27 -48.46
C ALA A 132 34.03 -39.37 -47.38
N ALA A 133 33.71 -40.62 -47.73
CA ALA A 133 33.84 -41.75 -46.83
C ALA A 133 35.30 -41.96 -46.37
N GLN A 134 36.27 -41.86 -47.28
CA GLN A 134 37.69 -42.00 -46.96
C GLN A 134 38.19 -40.90 -46.03
N GLU A 135 37.74 -39.66 -46.22
CA GLU A 135 38.10 -38.54 -45.33
C GLU A 135 37.42 -38.68 -43.96
N ASN A 136 36.13 -39.00 -43.92
CA ASN A 136 35.39 -39.27 -42.68
C ASN A 136 35.97 -40.45 -41.88
N LEU A 137 36.51 -41.47 -42.55
CA LEU A 137 37.19 -42.61 -41.90
C LEU A 137 38.41 -42.16 -41.10
N LYS A 138 39.19 -41.19 -41.58
CA LYS A 138 40.34 -40.64 -40.83
C LYS A 138 39.87 -40.01 -39.52
N HIS A 139 38.77 -39.26 -39.57
CA HIS A 139 38.20 -38.61 -38.39
C HIS A 139 37.67 -39.62 -37.38
N ILE A 140 36.96 -40.67 -37.84
CA ILE A 140 36.41 -41.73 -36.98
C ILE A 140 37.52 -42.38 -36.14
N PHE A 141 38.65 -42.79 -36.71
CA PHE A 141 39.71 -43.44 -35.90
C PHE A 141 40.34 -42.53 -34.84
N THR A 142 40.27 -41.21 -35.01
CA THR A 142 40.83 -40.22 -34.06
C THR A 142 39.86 -39.79 -32.96
N VAL A 143 38.58 -40.21 -33.01
CA VAL A 143 37.54 -39.80 -32.06
C VAL A 143 37.90 -40.16 -30.61
N PRO A 144 38.28 -41.41 -30.26
CA PRO A 144 38.55 -41.76 -28.85
C PRO A 144 39.71 -40.97 -28.24
N GLU A 145 40.78 -40.76 -28.99
CA GLU A 145 41.94 -39.97 -28.54
C GLU A 145 41.57 -38.49 -28.37
N SER A 146 40.82 -37.93 -29.33
CA SER A 146 40.33 -36.55 -29.29
C SER A 146 39.35 -36.34 -28.13
N VAL A 147 38.50 -37.32 -27.82
CA VAL A 147 37.60 -37.28 -26.66
C VAL A 147 38.39 -37.23 -25.36
N LYS A 148 39.40 -38.11 -25.19
CA LYS A 148 40.27 -38.11 -24.01
C LYS A 148 40.99 -36.76 -23.85
N LYS A 149 41.62 -36.27 -24.92
CA LYS A 149 42.31 -34.97 -24.93
C LYS A 149 41.37 -33.81 -24.58
N THR A 150 40.13 -33.84 -25.07
CA THR A 150 39.12 -32.83 -24.74
C THR A 150 38.75 -32.88 -23.27
N ARG A 151 38.58 -34.07 -22.69
CA ARG A 151 38.32 -34.26 -21.25
C ARG A 151 39.46 -33.72 -20.38
N ASP A 152 40.70 -33.97 -20.78
CA ASP A 152 41.89 -33.44 -20.08
C ASP A 152 41.90 -31.91 -20.12
N LEU A 153 41.60 -31.30 -21.27
CA LEU A 153 41.51 -29.84 -21.41
C LEU A 153 40.38 -29.21 -20.58
N ILE A 154 39.24 -29.90 -20.44
CA ILE A 154 38.15 -29.47 -19.56
C ILE A 154 38.63 -29.49 -18.10
N SER A 155 39.32 -30.57 -17.71
CA SER A 155 39.86 -30.75 -16.35
C SER A 155 40.94 -29.72 -16.00
N ASP A 156 41.78 -29.35 -16.98
CA ASP A 156 42.80 -28.30 -16.89
C ASP A 156 42.22 -26.87 -16.86
N GLY A 157 40.92 -26.68 -17.08
CA GLY A 157 40.29 -25.35 -17.19
C GLY A 157 40.58 -24.61 -18.49
N LYS A 158 41.17 -25.26 -19.51
CA LYS A 158 41.46 -24.67 -20.84
C LYS A 158 40.21 -24.69 -21.73
N LEU A 159 39.13 -24.09 -21.25
CA LEU A 159 37.77 -24.26 -21.78
C LEU A 159 37.59 -23.87 -23.25
N LEU A 160 38.32 -22.87 -23.74
CA LEU A 160 38.23 -22.47 -25.16
C LEU A 160 38.84 -23.49 -26.12
N GLN A 161 39.93 -24.13 -25.71
CA GLN A 161 40.55 -25.19 -26.51
C GLN A 161 39.68 -26.45 -26.45
N ALA A 162 39.18 -26.80 -25.26
CA ALA A 162 38.22 -27.88 -25.08
C ALA A 162 36.96 -27.66 -25.95
N HIS A 163 36.40 -26.44 -25.94
CA HIS A 163 35.23 -26.09 -26.77
C HIS A 163 35.50 -26.25 -28.26
N LYS A 164 36.69 -25.85 -28.75
CA LYS A 164 37.08 -26.04 -30.14
C LYS A 164 37.11 -27.52 -30.51
N HIS A 165 37.83 -28.34 -29.74
CA HIS A 165 37.91 -29.79 -29.98
C HIS A 165 36.54 -30.47 -29.89
N LEU A 166 35.71 -30.07 -28.93
CA LEU A 166 34.33 -30.55 -28.83
C LEU A 166 33.50 -30.17 -30.06
N THR A 167 33.66 -28.94 -30.57
CA THR A 167 32.95 -28.49 -31.77
C THR A 167 33.35 -29.33 -32.99
N ASP A 168 34.64 -29.62 -33.16
CA ASP A 168 35.13 -30.45 -34.27
C ASP A 168 34.55 -31.88 -34.19
N LEU A 169 34.44 -32.43 -32.97
CA LEU A 169 33.81 -33.73 -32.71
C LEU A 169 32.28 -33.72 -32.94
N GLU A 170 31.58 -32.68 -32.47
CA GLU A 170 30.14 -32.48 -32.72
C GLU A 170 29.88 -32.33 -34.23
N MET A 171 30.68 -31.55 -34.96
CA MET A 171 30.56 -31.38 -36.41
C MET A 171 30.76 -32.72 -37.15
N SER A 172 31.78 -33.49 -36.80
CA SER A 172 32.03 -34.80 -37.43
C SER A 172 30.86 -35.76 -37.23
N ARG A 173 30.25 -35.78 -36.04
CA ARG A 173 29.04 -36.54 -35.73
C ARG A 173 27.85 -36.04 -36.56
N ASP A 174 27.65 -34.73 -36.56
CA ASP A 174 26.48 -34.09 -37.16
C ASP A 174 26.48 -34.22 -38.69
N ASP A 175 27.65 -34.15 -39.33
CA ASP A 175 27.82 -34.37 -40.78
C ASP A 175 27.48 -35.82 -41.17
N LEU A 176 27.93 -36.81 -40.38
CA LEU A 176 27.59 -38.22 -40.59
C LEU A 176 26.09 -38.49 -40.40
N LEU A 177 25.48 -37.87 -39.39
CA LEU A 177 24.04 -37.99 -39.14
C LEU A 177 23.21 -37.28 -40.22
N GLN A 178 23.70 -36.16 -40.76
CA GLN A 178 23.06 -35.47 -41.86
C GLN A 178 23.11 -36.31 -43.13
N GLU A 179 24.25 -36.92 -43.45
CA GLU A 179 24.38 -37.79 -44.63
C GLU A 179 23.46 -39.01 -44.53
N LEU A 180 23.37 -39.63 -43.35
CA LEU A 180 22.41 -40.69 -43.09
C LEU A 180 20.95 -40.21 -43.27
N HIS A 181 20.63 -38.98 -42.88
CA HIS A 181 19.29 -38.42 -43.04
C HIS A 181 18.91 -38.19 -44.51
N ARG A 182 19.88 -37.87 -45.38
CA ARG A 182 19.66 -37.68 -46.82
C ARG A 182 19.35 -38.99 -47.56
N GLN A 183 19.72 -40.14 -46.98
CA GLN A 183 19.47 -41.43 -47.61
C GLN A 183 17.97 -41.78 -47.58
N PRO A 184 17.42 -42.34 -48.69
CA PRO A 184 16.00 -42.68 -48.78
C PRO A 184 15.57 -43.77 -47.80
N ASN A 185 16.49 -44.66 -47.39
CA ASN A 185 16.26 -45.73 -46.42
C ASN A 185 17.01 -45.42 -45.12
N GLN A 186 16.38 -44.69 -44.20
CA GLN A 186 16.94 -44.41 -42.88
C GLN A 186 16.96 -45.68 -42.02
N SER A 187 18.07 -46.42 -42.07
CA SER A 187 18.29 -47.61 -41.25
C SER A 187 18.36 -47.24 -39.76
N PRO A 188 17.43 -47.73 -38.91
CA PRO A 188 17.47 -47.44 -37.48
C PRO A 188 18.70 -48.06 -36.81
N THR A 189 19.25 -49.13 -37.37
CA THR A 189 20.47 -49.80 -36.88
C THR A 189 21.70 -48.89 -37.01
N ASP A 190 21.85 -48.22 -38.16
CA ASP A 190 23.00 -47.34 -38.43
C ASP A 190 22.92 -46.06 -37.61
N LYS A 191 21.70 -45.52 -37.45
CA LYS A 191 21.45 -44.40 -36.53
C LYS A 191 21.82 -44.75 -35.09
N ASN A 192 21.43 -45.94 -34.62
CA ASN A 192 21.76 -46.40 -33.27
C ASN A 192 23.26 -46.68 -33.10
N MET A 193 23.94 -47.19 -34.12
CA MET A 193 25.39 -47.41 -34.11
C MET A 193 26.14 -46.09 -33.95
N LEU A 194 25.81 -45.08 -34.77
CA LEU A 194 26.42 -43.74 -34.70
C LEU A 194 26.14 -43.05 -33.36
N ASN A 195 24.90 -43.12 -32.87
CA ASN A 195 24.54 -42.57 -31.55
C ASN A 195 25.35 -43.21 -30.42
N ARG A 196 25.57 -44.54 -30.47
CA ARG A 196 26.38 -45.24 -29.46
C ARG A 196 27.85 -44.83 -29.57
N TYR A 197 28.38 -44.74 -30.79
CA TYR A 197 29.78 -44.39 -31.03
C TYR A 197 30.12 -42.98 -30.54
N PHE A 198 29.26 -41.99 -30.81
CA PHE A 198 29.46 -40.61 -30.39
C PHE A 198 28.85 -40.27 -29.02
N SER A 199 28.45 -41.27 -28.23
CA SER A 199 27.84 -41.05 -26.91
C SER A 199 28.75 -40.28 -25.95
N GLU A 200 30.06 -40.53 -26.00
CA GLU A 200 31.05 -39.80 -25.16
C GLU A 200 31.16 -38.31 -25.53
N VAL A 201 30.89 -37.93 -26.78
CA VAL A 201 30.88 -36.51 -27.20
C VAL A 201 29.74 -35.77 -26.52
N GLN A 202 28.59 -36.42 -26.35
CA GLN A 202 27.47 -35.84 -25.61
C GLN A 202 27.81 -35.64 -24.13
N GLU A 203 28.54 -36.58 -23.52
CA GLU A 203 29.01 -36.46 -22.13
C GLU A 203 30.05 -35.34 -21.98
N LEU A 204 31.00 -35.21 -22.91
CA LEU A 204 31.93 -34.07 -22.93
C LEU A 204 31.20 -32.72 -23.00
N SER A 205 30.15 -32.63 -23.81
CA SER A 205 29.33 -31.42 -23.93
C SER A 205 28.65 -31.05 -22.60
N LYS A 206 28.19 -32.06 -21.84
CA LYS A 206 27.67 -31.88 -20.47
C LYS A 206 28.77 -31.49 -19.48
N GLU A 207 29.94 -32.13 -19.52
CA GLU A 207 31.09 -31.84 -18.65
C GLU A 207 31.58 -30.40 -18.85
N LEU A 208 31.73 -29.96 -20.11
CA LEU A 208 32.07 -28.58 -20.43
C LEU A 208 31.01 -27.62 -19.89
N GLY A 209 29.73 -27.92 -20.12
CA GLY A 209 28.61 -27.14 -19.59
C GLY A 209 28.69 -26.99 -18.06
N LYS A 210 28.94 -28.07 -17.32
CA LYS A 210 29.10 -28.03 -15.86
C LYS A 210 30.20 -27.06 -15.42
N GLN A 211 31.36 -27.07 -16.08
CA GLN A 211 32.44 -26.13 -15.76
C GLN A 211 32.05 -24.68 -16.03
N LEU A 212 31.32 -24.42 -17.14
CA LEU A 212 30.79 -23.08 -17.43
C LEU A 212 29.82 -22.63 -16.33
N TRP A 213 28.89 -23.48 -15.90
CA TRP A 213 27.91 -23.13 -14.87
C TRP A 213 28.55 -22.81 -13.51
N VAL A 214 29.63 -23.52 -13.13
CA VAL A 214 30.39 -23.19 -11.91
C VAL A 214 31.04 -21.81 -12.00
N ILE A 215 31.58 -21.43 -13.17
CA ILE A 215 32.15 -20.10 -13.38
C ILE A 215 31.06 -19.02 -13.29
N ILE A 216 29.91 -19.24 -13.92
CA ILE A 216 28.77 -18.32 -13.92
C ILE A 216 28.16 -18.18 -12.52
N GLN A 217 28.00 -19.27 -11.77
CA GLN A 217 27.54 -19.24 -10.37
C GLN A 217 28.47 -18.42 -9.47
N ARG A 218 29.77 -18.41 -9.76
CA ARG A 218 30.76 -17.62 -9.00
C ARG A 218 31.06 -16.26 -9.62
N MET A 219 30.24 -15.78 -10.56
CA MET A 219 30.53 -14.59 -11.38
C MET A 219 30.93 -13.36 -10.55
N LEU A 220 30.24 -13.03 -9.46
CA LEU A 220 30.58 -11.88 -8.61
C LEU A 220 31.95 -12.00 -7.93
N MET A 221 32.37 -13.21 -7.56
CA MET A 221 33.69 -13.44 -6.95
C MET A 221 34.77 -13.48 -8.02
N SER A 222 34.49 -14.13 -9.15
CA SER A 222 35.39 -14.26 -10.28
C SER A 222 35.68 -12.92 -10.94
N VAL A 223 34.71 -12.01 -11.08
CA VAL A 223 34.95 -10.69 -11.71
C VAL A 223 35.89 -9.82 -10.88
N ARG A 224 35.93 -10.00 -9.56
CA ARG A 224 36.83 -9.26 -8.67
C ARG A 224 38.28 -9.76 -8.74
N ARG A 225 38.50 -11.05 -9.05
CA ARG A 225 39.82 -11.70 -9.02
C ARG A 225 40.39 -11.99 -10.40
N GLU A 226 39.58 -12.58 -11.27
CA GLU A 226 39.98 -13.08 -12.59
C GLU A 226 38.84 -12.89 -13.63
N PRO A 227 38.65 -11.66 -14.15
CA PRO A 227 37.58 -11.34 -15.09
C PRO A 227 37.64 -12.14 -16.41
N THR A 228 38.83 -12.60 -16.80
CA THR A 228 39.08 -13.37 -18.03
C THR A 228 38.33 -14.71 -18.06
N LEU A 229 38.07 -15.34 -16.91
CA LEU A 229 37.29 -16.57 -16.83
C LEU A 229 35.84 -16.35 -17.26
N ILE A 230 35.24 -15.22 -16.87
CA ILE A 230 33.87 -14.87 -17.24
C ILE A 230 33.80 -14.59 -18.73
N VAL A 231 34.73 -13.80 -19.27
CA VAL A 231 34.80 -13.51 -20.70
C VAL A 231 34.96 -14.81 -21.50
N THR A 232 35.79 -15.74 -21.03
CA THR A 232 35.98 -17.07 -21.64
C THR A 232 34.67 -17.85 -21.68
N ALA A 233 33.95 -17.93 -20.55
CA ALA A 233 32.69 -18.65 -20.45
C ALA A 233 31.58 -18.02 -21.34
N LEU A 234 31.41 -16.69 -21.27
CA LEU A 234 30.43 -15.97 -22.09
C LEU A 234 30.76 -16.05 -23.58
N ARG A 235 32.04 -16.04 -23.96
CA ARG A 235 32.45 -16.21 -25.35
C ARG A 235 32.11 -17.59 -25.91
N ILE A 236 32.19 -18.63 -25.08
CA ILE A 236 31.77 -19.99 -25.45
C ILE A 236 30.25 -20.02 -25.62
N ILE A 237 29.49 -19.47 -24.67
CA ILE A 237 28.03 -19.38 -24.74
C ILE A 237 27.58 -18.67 -26.02
N GLU A 238 28.18 -17.52 -26.35
CA GLU A 238 27.84 -16.76 -27.56
C GLU A 238 28.23 -17.45 -28.88
N ARG A 239 29.26 -18.30 -28.85
CA ARG A 239 29.58 -19.16 -29.99
C ARG A 239 28.51 -20.24 -30.18
N GLU A 240 28.05 -20.83 -29.09
CA GLU A 240 27.01 -21.86 -29.08
C GLU A 240 25.66 -21.31 -29.56
N GLU A 241 25.25 -20.11 -29.13
CA GLU A 241 24.04 -19.45 -29.63
C GLU A 241 24.11 -19.13 -31.13
N ARG A 242 25.28 -18.70 -31.62
CA ARG A 242 25.49 -18.50 -33.07
C ARG A 242 25.39 -19.81 -33.86
N MET A 243 25.89 -20.91 -33.30
CA MET A 243 25.76 -22.23 -33.92
C MET A 243 24.30 -22.72 -33.89
N ASP A 244 23.58 -22.52 -32.79
CA ASP A 244 22.15 -22.83 -32.70
C ASP A 244 21.35 -22.05 -33.77
N ALA A 245 21.62 -20.75 -33.94
CA ALA A 245 20.97 -19.93 -34.96
C ALA A 245 21.30 -20.39 -36.39
N ALA A 246 22.55 -20.82 -36.65
CA ALA A 246 22.94 -21.36 -37.95
C ALA A 246 22.25 -22.70 -38.25
N TRP A 247 22.16 -23.58 -37.26
CA TRP A 247 21.45 -24.86 -37.37
C TRP A 247 19.96 -24.68 -37.54
N GLN A 248 19.35 -23.69 -36.90
CA GLN A 248 17.94 -23.36 -37.09
C GLN A 248 17.63 -23.01 -38.55
N ARG A 249 18.46 -22.18 -39.19
CA ARG A 249 18.31 -21.86 -40.63
C ARG A 249 18.52 -23.08 -41.52
N LYS A 250 19.48 -23.95 -41.19
CA LYS A 250 19.70 -25.20 -41.94
C LYS A 250 18.52 -26.16 -41.78
N HIS A 251 17.90 -26.21 -40.61
CA HIS A 251 16.74 -27.05 -40.33
C HIS A 251 15.53 -26.61 -41.15
N GLU A 252 15.30 -25.30 -41.29
CA GLU A 252 14.23 -24.76 -42.15
C GLU A 252 14.39 -25.18 -43.61
N GLN A 253 15.63 -25.39 -44.08
CA GLN A 253 15.91 -25.81 -45.46
C GLN A 253 15.93 -27.33 -45.65
N THR A 254 16.45 -28.08 -44.68
CA THR A 254 16.76 -29.51 -44.84
C THR A 254 15.90 -30.45 -44.01
N GLY A 255 15.11 -29.94 -43.06
CA GLY A 255 14.35 -30.74 -42.10
C GLY A 255 15.20 -31.45 -41.04
N PHE A 256 16.53 -31.42 -41.15
CA PHE A 256 17.45 -32.07 -40.23
C PHE A 256 17.85 -31.14 -39.07
N MET A 257 17.90 -31.68 -37.85
CA MET A 257 18.43 -30.99 -36.67
C MET A 257 19.37 -31.96 -35.92
N PRO A 258 20.60 -31.56 -35.60
CA PRO A 258 21.50 -32.40 -34.83
C PRO A 258 20.98 -32.74 -33.42
N PRO A 259 21.37 -33.90 -32.86
CA PRO A 259 20.99 -34.27 -31.51
C PRO A 259 21.58 -33.29 -30.47
N GLY A 260 20.72 -32.81 -29.58
CA GLY A 260 21.09 -31.87 -28.51
C GLY A 260 21.06 -30.39 -28.93
N ARG A 261 20.64 -30.07 -30.16
CA ARG A 261 20.42 -28.69 -30.64
C ARG A 261 18.93 -28.36 -30.70
N PRO A 262 18.53 -27.09 -30.46
CA PRO A 262 19.37 -26.00 -29.94
C PRO A 262 19.73 -26.19 -28.46
N LYS A 263 20.96 -25.83 -28.08
CA LYS A 263 21.46 -25.94 -26.69
C LYS A 263 20.89 -24.84 -25.78
N LYS A 264 20.64 -23.63 -26.29
CA LYS A 264 20.08 -22.48 -25.54
C LYS A 264 20.88 -22.13 -24.28
N TRP A 265 22.21 -22.16 -24.36
CA TRP A 265 23.12 -21.91 -23.23
C TRP A 265 23.02 -20.50 -22.68
N ARG A 266 22.58 -19.51 -23.46
CA ARG A 266 22.30 -18.15 -22.95
C ARG A 266 21.14 -18.17 -21.96
N LYS A 267 20.05 -18.90 -22.26
CA LYS A 267 18.93 -19.07 -21.33
C LYS A 267 19.39 -19.77 -20.04
N GLN A 268 20.19 -20.82 -20.19
CA GLN A 268 20.74 -21.54 -19.04
C GLN A 268 21.69 -20.68 -18.19
N CYS A 269 22.52 -19.85 -18.81
CA CYS A 269 23.41 -18.90 -18.13
C CYS A 269 22.64 -17.98 -17.19
N PHE A 270 21.56 -17.35 -17.69
CA PHE A 270 20.71 -16.52 -16.84
C PHE A 270 19.98 -17.32 -15.77
N SER A 271 19.49 -18.52 -16.07
CA SER A 271 18.89 -19.40 -15.05
C SER A 271 19.86 -19.71 -13.89
N VAL A 272 21.13 -20.00 -14.21
CA VAL A 272 22.18 -20.25 -13.20
C VAL A 272 22.49 -19.00 -12.39
N LEU A 273 22.50 -17.81 -13.02
CA LEU A 273 22.67 -16.55 -12.30
C LEU A 273 21.51 -16.29 -11.34
N GLU A 274 20.27 -16.54 -11.74
CA GLU A 274 19.07 -16.36 -10.90
C GLU A 274 19.14 -17.26 -9.67
N GLN A 275 19.44 -18.54 -9.86
CA GLN A 275 19.63 -19.52 -8.78
C GLN A 275 20.79 -19.12 -7.85
N SER A 276 21.88 -18.60 -8.43
CA SER A 276 23.02 -18.13 -7.64
C SER A 276 22.68 -16.94 -6.77
N ILE A 277 21.83 -16.02 -7.24
CA ILE A 277 21.39 -14.86 -6.47
C ILE A 277 20.47 -15.33 -5.33
N ALA A 278 19.49 -16.18 -5.64
CA ALA A 278 18.57 -16.73 -4.64
C ALA A 278 19.30 -17.48 -3.52
N ALA A 279 20.20 -18.41 -3.87
CA ALA A 279 20.99 -19.16 -2.89
C ALA A 279 21.90 -18.28 -2.02
N ARG A 280 22.33 -17.12 -2.55
CA ARG A 280 23.17 -16.16 -1.83
C ARG A 280 22.37 -15.32 -0.84
N ILE A 281 21.13 -14.96 -1.17
CA ILE A 281 20.20 -14.29 -0.26
C ILE A 281 19.77 -15.26 0.85
N GLU A 282 19.34 -16.47 0.48
CA GLU A 282 18.94 -17.51 1.43
C GLU A 282 20.10 -17.88 2.38
N GLY A 283 21.29 -18.12 1.82
CA GLY A 283 22.50 -18.43 2.60
C GLY A 283 23.05 -17.29 3.46
N SER A 284 22.45 -16.09 3.39
CA SER A 284 22.78 -14.97 4.28
C SER A 284 22.04 -15.03 5.62
N GLN A 285 21.05 -15.91 5.76
CA GLN A 285 20.38 -16.18 7.02
C GLN A 285 21.27 -17.02 7.94
N LEU A 286 21.87 -16.35 8.93
CA LEU A 286 22.81 -16.97 9.86
C LEU A 286 22.15 -17.52 11.13
N GLU A 287 21.01 -16.96 11.51
CA GLU A 287 20.36 -17.18 12.81
C GLU A 287 18.90 -17.58 12.59
N SER A 288 18.38 -18.46 13.46
CA SER A 288 16.97 -18.81 13.53
C SER A 288 16.25 -18.06 14.67
N ARG A 289 14.91 -18.08 14.64
CA ARG A 289 14.08 -17.45 15.70
C ARG A 289 14.41 -17.97 17.09
N ASP A 290 14.69 -19.27 17.22
CA ASP A 290 14.98 -19.92 18.50
C ASP A 290 16.32 -19.49 19.11
N GLU A 291 17.27 -19.07 18.28
CA GLU A 291 18.61 -18.64 18.71
C GLU A 291 18.64 -17.17 19.13
N ASN A 292 17.91 -16.31 18.41
CA ASN A 292 17.93 -14.86 18.65
C ASN A 292 16.59 -14.20 18.35
N LYS A 293 16.01 -13.50 19.33
CA LYS A 293 14.76 -12.74 19.17
C LYS A 293 14.84 -11.61 18.14
N MET A 294 16.05 -11.15 17.80
CA MET A 294 16.29 -10.12 16.78
C MET A 294 16.82 -10.69 15.46
N TRP A 295 16.68 -12.01 15.23
CA TRP A 295 17.20 -12.69 14.03
C TRP A 295 16.75 -11.99 12.74
N LEU A 296 15.48 -11.58 12.63
CA LEU A 296 14.96 -10.99 11.39
C LEU A 296 15.56 -9.62 11.12
N VAL A 297 15.72 -8.78 12.15
CA VAL A 297 16.37 -7.46 12.02
C VAL A 297 17.80 -7.62 11.51
N ARG A 298 18.54 -8.58 12.08
CA ARG A 298 19.92 -8.89 11.66
C ARG A 298 19.96 -9.46 10.25
N HIS A 299 19.06 -10.38 9.92
CA HIS A 299 18.95 -10.97 8.58
C HIS A 299 18.68 -9.91 7.51
N LEU A 300 17.73 -9.00 7.76
CA LEU A 300 17.39 -7.91 6.86
C LEU A 300 18.56 -6.92 6.68
N GLU A 301 19.31 -6.65 7.75
CA GLU A 301 20.50 -5.79 7.70
C GLU A 301 21.66 -6.43 6.94
N ILE A 302 21.93 -7.72 7.16
CA ILE A 302 22.93 -8.48 6.38
C ILE A 302 22.52 -8.52 4.91
N THR A 303 21.25 -8.80 4.61
CA THR A 303 20.72 -8.82 3.25
C THR A 303 20.87 -7.45 2.57
N ARG A 304 20.63 -6.35 3.30
CA ARG A 304 20.85 -4.98 2.81
C ARG A 304 22.32 -4.76 2.43
N GLN A 305 23.26 -5.06 3.33
CA GLN A 305 24.70 -4.88 3.08
C GLN A 305 25.17 -5.73 1.89
N LEU A 306 24.76 -6.99 1.85
CA LEU A 306 25.05 -7.94 0.77
C LEU A 306 24.55 -7.41 -0.58
N MET A 307 23.30 -6.97 -0.66
CA MET A 307 22.71 -6.42 -1.88
C MET A 307 23.47 -5.19 -2.35
N ILE A 308 23.82 -4.30 -1.43
CA ILE A 308 24.56 -3.07 -1.74
C ILE A 308 25.94 -3.41 -2.33
N ASP A 309 26.68 -4.31 -1.71
CA ASP A 309 28.02 -4.71 -2.18
C ASP A 309 28.00 -5.48 -3.50
N ASP A 310 26.97 -6.29 -3.73
CA ASP A 310 26.80 -7.04 -4.97
C ASP A 310 26.42 -6.13 -6.13
N LEU A 311 25.40 -5.28 -5.95
CA LEU A 311 24.95 -4.37 -7.00
C LEU A 311 26.01 -3.31 -7.36
N LYS A 312 26.85 -2.88 -6.41
CA LYS A 312 28.04 -2.07 -6.71
C LYS A 312 28.94 -2.77 -7.72
N VAL A 313 29.26 -4.04 -7.48
CA VAL A 313 30.13 -4.82 -8.37
C VAL A 313 29.47 -5.14 -9.70
N VAL A 314 28.16 -5.39 -9.70
CA VAL A 314 27.38 -5.55 -10.93
C VAL A 314 27.43 -4.28 -11.77
N LYS A 315 27.36 -3.09 -11.16
CA LYS A 315 27.38 -1.82 -11.86
C LYS A 315 28.78 -1.43 -12.35
N THR A 316 29.84 -1.73 -11.59
CA THR A 316 31.20 -1.27 -11.90
C THR A 316 32.03 -2.28 -12.69
N LEU A 317 31.92 -3.58 -12.40
CA LEU A 317 32.85 -4.60 -12.90
C LEU A 317 32.24 -5.53 -13.97
N LEU A 318 30.93 -5.76 -14.00
CA LEU A 318 30.29 -6.63 -15.00
C LEU A 318 30.12 -6.02 -16.42
N PRO A 319 29.83 -4.72 -16.60
CA PRO A 319 29.65 -4.14 -17.93
C PRO A 319 30.83 -4.37 -18.90
N PRO A 320 32.11 -4.26 -18.50
CA PRO A 320 33.22 -4.46 -19.44
C PRO A 320 33.47 -5.93 -19.82
N VAL A 321 32.94 -6.91 -19.07
CA VAL A 321 33.15 -8.35 -19.34
C VAL A 321 31.96 -9.02 -20.02
N CYS A 322 30.79 -8.39 -20.00
CA CYS A 322 29.56 -8.89 -20.59
C CYS A 322 29.30 -8.27 -21.97
N PRO A 323 28.65 -9.01 -22.88
CA PRO A 323 28.14 -8.43 -24.13
C PRO A 323 27.17 -7.25 -23.87
N PRO A 324 27.21 -6.16 -24.66
CA PRO A 324 26.33 -5.00 -24.45
C PRO A 324 24.83 -5.31 -24.60
N ASP A 325 24.47 -6.26 -25.46
CA ASP A 325 23.11 -6.72 -25.72
C ASP A 325 22.48 -7.47 -24.54
N TYR A 326 23.29 -7.87 -23.55
CA TYR A 326 22.78 -8.53 -22.35
C TYR A 326 22.08 -7.58 -21.38
N ASP A 327 22.39 -6.27 -21.45
CA ASP A 327 21.96 -5.27 -20.47
C ASP A 327 22.12 -5.79 -19.02
N VAL A 328 23.36 -6.24 -18.72
CA VAL A 328 23.64 -7.07 -17.54
C VAL A 328 23.23 -6.38 -16.24
N VAL A 329 23.41 -5.06 -16.12
CA VAL A 329 23.06 -4.33 -14.91
C VAL A 329 21.55 -4.38 -14.68
N LYS A 330 20.75 -4.05 -15.71
CA LYS A 330 19.28 -4.07 -15.60
C LYS A 330 18.76 -5.47 -15.32
N ARG A 331 19.24 -6.47 -16.07
CA ARG A 331 18.77 -7.85 -15.95
C ARG A 331 19.16 -8.47 -14.61
N TYR A 332 20.39 -8.25 -14.15
CA TYR A 332 20.86 -8.74 -12.84
C TYR A 332 20.08 -8.07 -11.70
N THR A 333 19.84 -6.77 -11.78
CA THR A 333 19.01 -6.04 -10.81
C THR A 333 17.59 -6.62 -10.73
N LEU A 334 16.97 -6.91 -11.87
CA LEU A 334 15.64 -7.53 -11.92
C LEU A 334 15.63 -8.92 -11.29
N MET A 335 16.65 -9.74 -11.55
CA MET A 335 16.79 -11.07 -10.96
C MET A 335 16.99 -11.00 -9.44
N TYR A 336 17.78 -10.02 -8.97
CA TYR A 336 17.98 -9.76 -7.55
C TYR A 336 16.69 -9.30 -6.86
N HIS A 337 15.95 -8.38 -7.48
CA HIS A 337 14.67 -7.91 -6.99
C HIS A 337 13.65 -9.07 -6.85
N LYS A 338 13.56 -9.93 -7.87
CA LYS A 338 12.67 -11.10 -7.84
C LYS A 338 13.06 -12.12 -6.77
N ALA A 339 14.35 -12.45 -6.68
CA ALA A 339 14.85 -13.39 -5.68
C ALA A 339 14.63 -12.86 -4.26
N LEU A 340 14.87 -11.56 -4.03
CA LEU A 340 14.59 -10.91 -2.75
C LEU A 340 13.09 -10.92 -2.43
N SER A 341 12.23 -10.54 -3.39
CA SER A 341 10.78 -10.61 -3.23
C SER A 341 10.32 -12.01 -2.83
N GLN A 342 10.82 -13.04 -3.52
CA GLN A 342 10.48 -14.43 -3.23
C GLN A 342 10.95 -14.84 -1.82
N HIS A 343 12.18 -14.51 -1.45
CA HIS A 343 12.71 -14.78 -0.11
C HIS A 343 11.87 -14.12 0.98
N LEU A 344 11.51 -12.84 0.81
CA LEU A 344 10.66 -12.14 1.77
C LEU A 344 9.26 -12.76 1.85
N GLN A 345 8.69 -13.20 0.73
CA GLN A 345 7.42 -13.94 0.74
C GLN A 345 7.54 -15.26 1.50
N GLU A 346 8.62 -16.02 1.33
CA GLU A 346 8.87 -17.26 2.08
C GLU A 346 8.96 -16.98 3.59
N LEU A 347 9.60 -15.89 4.01
CA LEU A 347 9.62 -15.47 5.42
C LEU A 347 8.22 -15.11 5.94
N ILE A 348 7.38 -14.46 5.13
CA ILE A 348 5.99 -14.15 5.51
C ILE A 348 5.18 -15.43 5.73
N HIS A 349 5.40 -16.48 4.93
CA HIS A 349 4.72 -17.77 5.08
C HIS A 349 5.12 -18.53 6.35
N GLN A 350 6.22 -18.16 7.01
CA GLN A 350 6.67 -18.76 8.28
C GLN A 350 5.95 -18.18 9.52
N GLU A 351 4.89 -17.39 9.33
CA GLU A 351 4.12 -16.72 10.39
C GLU A 351 4.98 -15.83 11.31
N LEU A 352 5.15 -14.58 10.89
CA LEU A 352 5.94 -13.58 11.62
C LEU A 352 5.24 -13.09 12.91
N GLU A 353 6.04 -12.82 13.94
CA GLU A 353 5.61 -12.20 15.20
C GLU A 353 5.44 -10.68 15.09
N GLY A 354 4.83 -10.04 16.08
CA GLY A 354 4.47 -8.62 15.98
C GLY A 354 5.65 -7.67 15.72
N ASN A 355 6.76 -7.85 16.44
CA ASN A 355 8.00 -7.09 16.24
C ASN A 355 8.67 -7.40 14.89
N GLU A 356 8.58 -8.64 14.43
CA GLU A 356 9.11 -9.09 13.15
C GLU A 356 8.34 -8.47 11.97
N ILE A 357 7.01 -8.43 12.06
CA ILE A 357 6.14 -7.77 11.07
C ILE A 357 6.51 -6.29 10.94
N VAL A 358 6.66 -5.58 12.05
CA VAL A 358 7.04 -4.15 12.05
C VAL A 358 8.41 -3.95 11.39
N SER A 359 9.39 -4.79 11.77
CA SER A 359 10.75 -4.73 11.21
C SER A 359 10.75 -4.94 9.69
N LEU A 360 10.00 -5.94 9.21
CA LEU A 360 9.87 -6.22 7.77
C LEU A 360 9.16 -5.09 7.02
N LEU A 361 8.04 -4.58 7.55
CA LEU A 361 7.29 -3.49 6.93
C LEU A 361 8.13 -2.21 6.83
N GLN A 362 8.89 -1.88 7.88
CA GLN A 362 9.82 -0.75 7.87
C GLN A 362 10.90 -0.93 6.81
N TRP A 363 11.50 -2.12 6.72
CA TRP A 363 12.55 -2.42 5.75
C TRP A 363 12.04 -2.34 4.31
N VAL A 364 10.86 -2.90 4.02
CA VAL A 364 10.22 -2.82 2.70
C VAL A 364 9.87 -1.36 2.35
N GLY A 365 9.41 -0.58 3.33
CA GLY A 365 9.16 0.86 3.17
C GLY A 365 10.44 1.65 2.85
N ALA A 366 11.59 1.21 3.35
CA ALA A 366 12.89 1.79 3.08
C ALA A 366 13.53 1.32 1.75
N TYR A 367 12.88 0.44 0.96
CA TYR A 367 13.50 -0.15 -0.23
C TYR A 367 13.89 0.87 -1.31
N ASP A 368 13.05 1.88 -1.58
CA ASP A 368 13.35 3.01 -2.50
C ASP A 368 14.06 4.19 -1.78
N SER A 369 14.66 3.96 -0.62
CA SER A 369 15.36 5.00 0.15
C SER A 369 16.87 5.07 -0.18
N PRO A 370 17.56 6.16 0.23
CA PRO A 370 19.02 6.28 0.12
C PRO A 370 19.81 5.19 0.88
N GLU A 371 19.16 4.46 1.78
CA GLU A 371 19.78 3.38 2.56
C GLU A 371 19.85 2.05 1.78
N LEU A 372 19.08 1.92 0.69
CA LEU A 372 18.93 0.73 -0.15
C LEU A 372 19.10 1.07 -1.64
N MET A 373 18.04 1.08 -2.45
CA MET A 373 18.16 1.16 -3.91
C MET A 373 18.61 2.53 -4.42
N ARG A 374 18.35 3.61 -3.67
CA ARG A 374 18.83 4.97 -3.96
C ARG A 374 20.19 5.28 -3.34
N HIS A 375 20.89 4.27 -2.84
CA HIS A 375 22.24 4.45 -2.31
C HIS A 375 23.15 5.13 -3.35
N PRO A 376 23.98 6.13 -2.98
CA PRO A 376 24.73 6.96 -3.95
C PRO A 376 25.56 6.18 -4.96
N GLU A 377 26.14 5.05 -4.55
CA GLU A 377 26.99 4.22 -5.41
C GLU A 377 26.18 3.36 -6.40
N ILE A 378 24.91 3.05 -6.10
CA ILE A 378 24.04 2.18 -6.89
C ILE A 378 23.06 3.02 -7.71
N ASN A 379 22.28 3.89 -7.04
CA ASN A 379 21.31 4.83 -7.61
C ASN A 379 20.44 4.22 -8.72
N ILE A 380 19.70 3.17 -8.38
CA ILE A 380 18.78 2.47 -9.29
C ILE A 380 17.35 2.98 -9.06
N ASP A 381 16.63 3.28 -10.14
CA ASP A 381 15.22 3.66 -10.05
C ASP A 381 14.33 2.41 -9.89
N VAL A 382 13.69 2.29 -8.74
CA VAL A 382 12.82 1.15 -8.40
C VAL A 382 11.52 1.15 -9.20
N LYS A 383 11.13 2.28 -9.81
CA LYS A 383 9.89 2.39 -10.59
C LYS A 383 9.80 1.39 -11.75
N GLU A 384 10.94 1.02 -12.36
CA GLU A 384 10.97 0.03 -13.44
C GLU A 384 10.87 -1.41 -12.95
N LEU A 385 11.14 -1.68 -11.66
CA LEU A 385 11.11 -3.01 -11.06
C LEU A 385 9.74 -3.38 -10.52
N GLY A 386 8.94 -2.38 -10.13
CA GLY A 386 7.69 -2.57 -9.41
C GLY A 386 7.89 -2.68 -7.89
N PRO A 387 6.79 -2.88 -7.13
CA PRO A 387 6.87 -3.01 -5.68
C PRO A 387 7.56 -4.31 -5.28
N LEU A 388 8.43 -4.26 -4.26
CA LEU A 388 9.16 -5.44 -3.77
C LEU A 388 8.24 -6.52 -3.21
N LEU A 389 7.15 -6.12 -2.57
CA LEU A 389 6.07 -7.01 -2.15
C LEU A 389 4.76 -6.49 -2.76
N GLU A 390 3.92 -7.41 -3.21
CA GLU A 390 2.59 -7.02 -3.69
C GLU A 390 1.81 -6.32 -2.56
N PRO A 391 0.98 -5.31 -2.87
CA PRO A 391 0.20 -4.58 -1.86
C PRO A 391 -0.65 -5.50 -0.96
N ASN A 392 -1.09 -6.66 -1.48
CA ASN A 392 -1.85 -7.65 -0.73
C ASN A 392 -1.06 -8.24 0.44
N PHE A 393 0.24 -8.49 0.28
CA PHE A 393 1.09 -8.96 1.37
C PHE A 393 1.28 -7.89 2.45
N ILE A 394 1.40 -6.62 2.05
CA ILE A 394 1.49 -5.50 3.00
C ILE A 394 0.21 -5.38 3.83
N VAL A 395 -0.96 -5.46 3.18
CA VAL A 395 -2.26 -5.43 3.86
C VAL A 395 -2.43 -6.66 4.76
N TYR A 396 -2.02 -7.84 4.31
CA TYR A 396 -2.04 -9.08 5.10
C TYR A 396 -1.21 -8.94 6.38
N LEU A 397 0.04 -8.48 6.28
CA LEU A 397 0.93 -8.26 7.42
C LEU A 397 0.36 -7.22 8.40
N GLN A 398 -0.17 -6.11 7.89
CA GLN A 398 -0.84 -5.10 8.72
C GLN A 398 -2.03 -5.69 9.48
N ASN A 399 -2.88 -6.47 8.82
CA ASN A 399 -4.04 -7.10 9.43
C ASN A 399 -3.64 -8.17 10.46
N GLN A 400 -2.60 -8.96 10.16
CA GLN A 400 -2.06 -9.94 11.09
C GLN A 400 -1.53 -9.26 12.37
N TYR A 401 -0.73 -8.20 12.22
CA TYR A 401 -0.23 -7.41 13.35
C TYR A 401 -1.38 -6.81 14.18
N MET A 402 -2.38 -6.22 13.53
CA MET A 402 -3.57 -5.69 14.21
C MET A 402 -4.33 -6.78 14.97
N LYS A 403 -4.53 -7.96 14.38
CA LYS A 403 -5.23 -9.09 15.00
C LYS A 403 -4.48 -9.64 16.23
N THR A 404 -3.16 -9.79 16.12
CA THR A 404 -2.32 -10.22 17.24
C THR A 404 -2.35 -9.20 18.36
N MET A 405 -2.24 -7.90 18.03
CA MET A 405 -2.31 -6.82 19.01
C MET A 405 -3.68 -6.79 19.70
N GLN A 406 -4.78 -6.92 18.95
CA GLN A 406 -6.13 -6.99 19.52
C GLN A 406 -6.28 -8.16 20.48
N THR A 407 -5.80 -9.35 20.12
CA THR A 407 -5.82 -10.53 20.99
C THR A 407 -5.05 -10.29 22.28
N ASN A 408 -3.84 -9.74 22.18
CA ASN A 408 -2.97 -9.46 23.32
C ASN A 408 -3.59 -8.44 24.28
N ILE A 409 -4.16 -7.35 23.76
CA ILE A 409 -4.82 -6.33 24.60
C ILE A 409 -6.08 -6.93 25.25
N ALA A 410 -6.88 -7.70 24.51
CA ALA A 410 -8.09 -8.34 25.03
C ALA A 410 -7.81 -9.40 26.10
N GLU A 411 -6.70 -10.15 25.99
CA GLU A 411 -6.28 -11.11 27.00
C GLU A 411 -5.76 -10.40 28.25
N TRP A 412 -4.91 -9.38 28.07
CA TRP A 412 -4.42 -8.57 29.16
C TRP A 412 -5.57 -7.88 29.90
N SER A 413 -6.52 -7.26 29.19
CA SER A 413 -7.64 -6.51 29.78
C SER A 413 -8.51 -7.44 30.63
N ARG A 414 -8.80 -8.65 30.13
CA ARG A 414 -9.51 -9.68 30.87
C ARG A 414 -8.76 -10.16 32.12
N ASN A 415 -7.45 -10.37 32.02
CA ASN A 415 -6.63 -10.82 33.15
C ASN A 415 -6.54 -9.74 34.23
N THR A 416 -6.39 -8.47 33.83
CA THR A 416 -6.41 -7.31 34.70
C THR A 416 -7.74 -7.15 35.43
N LEU A 417 -8.88 -7.23 34.72
CA LEU A 417 -10.21 -7.23 35.35
C LEU A 417 -10.36 -8.35 36.38
N ARG A 418 -9.96 -9.58 36.01
CA ARG A 418 -10.02 -10.74 36.92
C ARG A 418 -9.18 -10.54 38.17
N SER A 419 -8.01 -9.93 38.04
CA SER A 419 -7.16 -9.59 39.18
C SER A 419 -7.84 -8.57 40.09
N ASP A 420 -8.43 -7.52 39.52
CA ASP A 420 -9.12 -6.47 40.28
C ASP A 420 -10.35 -7.03 41.02
N VAL A 421 -11.19 -7.84 40.34
CA VAL A 421 -12.35 -8.51 40.95
C VAL A 421 -11.95 -9.43 42.09
N LYS A 422 -10.80 -10.10 41.99
CA LYS A 422 -10.25 -10.93 43.06
C LYS A 422 -9.84 -10.08 44.26
N ASP A 423 -9.28 -8.91 44.02
CA ASP A 423 -8.87 -7.98 45.08
C ASP A 423 -10.06 -7.45 45.88
N TRP A 424 -11.22 -7.26 45.24
CA TRP A 424 -12.45 -6.83 45.93
C TRP A 424 -12.96 -7.81 47.00
N GLN A 425 -12.46 -9.04 47.01
CA GLN A 425 -12.82 -10.10 47.97
C GLN A 425 -11.83 -10.20 49.14
N LYS A 426 -10.81 -9.33 49.22
CA LYS A 426 -9.85 -9.34 50.32
C LYS A 426 -10.49 -8.84 51.62
N GLU A 427 -10.00 -9.35 52.74
CA GLU A 427 -10.35 -8.88 54.10
C GLU A 427 -9.55 -7.64 54.51
N GLU A 428 -9.09 -6.84 53.54
CA GLU A 428 -8.32 -5.62 53.73
C GLU A 428 -8.91 -4.49 52.90
N ALA A 429 -8.87 -3.26 53.43
CA ALA A 429 -9.31 -2.07 52.71
C ALA A 429 -8.40 -1.78 51.49
N PRO A 430 -8.93 -1.18 50.42
CA PRO A 430 -8.14 -0.74 49.27
C PRO A 430 -7.12 0.34 49.66
N GLU A 431 -6.06 0.46 48.86
CA GLU A 431 -5.02 1.46 49.05
C GLU A 431 -5.58 2.88 48.83
N ALA A 432 -5.14 3.82 49.67
CA ALA A 432 -5.43 5.24 49.51
C ALA A 432 -4.25 5.95 48.84
N ASP A 433 -4.53 6.93 47.99
CA ASP A 433 -3.50 7.80 47.43
C ASP A 433 -2.95 8.79 48.48
N GLY A 434 -1.97 9.62 48.09
CA GLY A 434 -1.34 10.60 48.97
C GLY A 434 -2.30 11.63 49.57
N ASP A 435 -3.49 11.79 48.98
CA ASP A 435 -4.57 12.68 49.43
C ASP A 435 -5.66 11.92 50.22
N GLY A 436 -5.51 10.60 50.40
CA GLY A 436 -6.41 9.77 51.18
C GLY A 436 -7.58 9.16 50.41
N TYR A 437 -7.64 9.26 49.08
CA TYR A 437 -8.73 8.68 48.28
C TYR A 437 -8.42 7.23 47.91
N TYR A 438 -9.40 6.33 48.06
CA TYR A 438 -9.20 4.93 47.69
C TYR A 438 -9.07 4.77 46.17
N ASN A 439 -8.13 3.96 45.72
CA ASN A 439 -7.99 3.58 44.32
C ASN A 439 -7.64 2.09 44.24
N THR A 440 -7.91 1.46 43.11
CA THR A 440 -7.31 0.15 42.80
C THR A 440 -6.13 0.36 41.85
N PRO A 441 -5.21 -0.61 41.67
CA PRO A 441 -4.06 -0.44 40.78
C PRO A 441 -4.45 -0.35 39.29
N LEU A 442 -5.73 -0.55 38.96
CA LEU A 442 -6.24 -0.61 37.59
C LEU A 442 -5.91 0.62 36.71
N PRO A 443 -6.13 1.88 37.14
CA PRO A 443 -5.90 3.04 36.26
C PRO A 443 -4.44 3.16 35.81
N LEU A 444 -3.49 2.81 36.69
CA LEU A 444 -2.07 2.81 36.37
C LEU A 444 -1.73 1.70 35.36
N GLN A 445 -2.31 0.52 35.53
CA GLN A 445 -2.13 -0.61 34.61
C GLN A 445 -2.71 -0.29 33.23
N VAL A 446 -3.87 0.36 33.14
CA VAL A 446 -4.46 0.80 31.87
C VAL A 446 -3.64 1.90 31.19
N ALA A 447 -3.12 2.87 31.95
CA ALA A 447 -2.28 3.95 31.42
C ALA A 447 -0.97 3.42 30.79
N GLN A 448 -0.39 2.35 31.34
CA GLN A 448 0.79 1.70 30.78
C GLN A 448 0.55 1.09 29.38
N ILE A 449 -0.68 0.70 29.08
CA ILE A 449 -1.04 0.16 27.77
C ILE A 449 -1.07 1.25 26.70
N ILE A 450 -1.61 2.42 27.05
CA ILE A 450 -1.91 3.47 26.08
C ILE A 450 -0.61 4.03 25.47
N GLY A 451 0.50 4.04 26.20
CA GLY A 451 1.82 4.45 25.66
C GLY A 451 1.82 5.84 25.01
N GLN A 452 2.97 6.30 24.49
CA GLN A 452 3.06 7.59 23.78
C GLN A 452 3.00 7.47 22.25
N ASP A 453 3.07 6.25 21.70
CA ASP A 453 3.21 6.01 20.25
C ASP A 453 2.00 5.27 19.67
N LEU A 454 0.97 6.01 19.24
CA LEU A 454 -0.21 5.43 18.59
C LEU A 454 -0.63 6.21 17.34
N VAL A 455 -0.78 5.50 16.21
CA VAL A 455 -0.89 6.13 14.88
C VAL A 455 -2.32 6.54 14.50
N LYS A 456 -3.29 5.63 14.41
CA LYS A 456 -4.73 5.94 14.25
C LYS A 456 -5.58 4.67 14.31
N LYS A 457 -5.26 3.70 13.45
CA LYS A 457 -5.92 2.37 13.47
C LYS A 457 -5.76 1.67 14.82
N VAL A 458 -4.59 1.84 15.42
CA VAL A 458 -4.31 1.32 16.76
C VAL A 458 -5.14 2.06 17.82
N LEU A 459 -5.36 3.37 17.67
CA LEU A 459 -6.23 4.15 18.58
C LEU A 459 -7.69 3.72 18.48
N GLU A 460 -8.19 3.45 17.27
CA GLU A 460 -9.55 2.95 17.06
C GLU A 460 -9.74 1.60 17.76
N LEU A 461 -8.80 0.66 17.59
CA LEU A 461 -8.81 -0.62 18.30
C LEU A 461 -8.76 -0.47 19.82
N PHE A 462 -7.90 0.43 20.34
CA PHE A 462 -7.84 0.70 21.78
C PHE A 462 -9.13 1.30 22.31
N THR A 463 -9.76 2.18 21.56
CA THR A 463 -11.02 2.82 21.97
C THR A 463 -12.13 1.77 22.08
N ASP A 464 -12.25 0.88 21.10
CA ASP A 464 -13.22 -0.22 21.11
C ASP A 464 -12.99 -1.18 22.28
N GLU A 465 -11.72 -1.51 22.52
CA GLU A 465 -11.30 -2.37 23.62
C GLU A 465 -11.56 -1.74 25.00
N LEU A 466 -11.24 -0.45 25.18
CA LEU A 466 -11.53 0.30 26.40
C LEU A 466 -13.04 0.39 26.66
N ASN A 467 -13.85 0.60 25.62
CA ASN A 467 -15.31 0.63 25.74
C ASN A 467 -15.88 -0.73 26.14
N ARG A 468 -15.34 -1.83 25.59
CA ARG A 468 -15.73 -3.18 26.00
C ARG A 468 -15.32 -3.46 27.45
N PHE A 469 -14.08 -3.15 27.80
CA PHE A 469 -13.55 -3.28 29.15
C PHE A 469 -14.41 -2.49 30.15
N ALA A 470 -14.82 -1.26 29.82
CA ALA A 470 -15.72 -0.44 30.63
C ALA A 470 -17.04 -1.15 30.95
N HIS A 471 -17.65 -1.76 29.93
CA HIS A 471 -18.91 -2.49 30.07
C HIS A 471 -18.75 -3.74 30.93
N GLU A 472 -17.70 -4.53 30.69
CA GLU A 472 -17.41 -5.73 31.48
C GLU A 472 -17.15 -5.37 32.95
N TYR A 473 -16.34 -4.33 33.20
CA TYR A 473 -16.04 -3.81 34.54
C TYR A 473 -17.31 -3.37 35.27
N LYS A 474 -18.17 -2.58 34.61
CA LYS A 474 -19.46 -2.15 35.18
C LYS A 474 -20.38 -3.32 35.51
N ASN A 475 -20.38 -4.38 34.69
CA ASN A 475 -21.14 -5.59 34.98
C ASN A 475 -20.61 -6.33 36.21
N GLU A 476 -19.29 -6.48 36.35
CA GLU A 476 -18.70 -7.10 37.54
C GLU A 476 -19.00 -6.29 38.81
N MET A 477 -18.97 -4.96 38.75
CA MET A 477 -19.40 -4.10 39.88
C MET A 477 -20.86 -4.35 40.28
N LYS A 478 -21.76 -4.57 39.32
CA LYS A 478 -23.17 -4.92 39.61
C LYS A 478 -23.28 -6.30 40.26
N ILE A 479 -22.53 -7.30 39.76
CA ILE A 479 -22.50 -8.64 40.37
C ILE A 479 -21.97 -8.55 41.80
N TYR A 480 -20.94 -7.75 42.04
CA TYR A 480 -20.38 -7.51 43.36
C TYR A 480 -21.41 -6.89 44.32
N ARG A 481 -22.16 -5.87 43.87
CA ARG A 481 -23.29 -5.30 44.60
C ARG A 481 -24.36 -6.35 44.90
N ASP A 482 -24.81 -7.09 43.89
CA ASP A 482 -25.92 -8.04 44.05
C ASP A 482 -25.56 -9.17 45.03
N LYS A 483 -24.28 -9.57 45.10
CA LYS A 483 -23.77 -10.48 46.13
C LYS A 483 -23.82 -9.87 47.53
N HIS A 484 -23.40 -8.61 47.68
CA HIS A 484 -23.48 -7.91 48.97
C HIS A 484 -24.92 -7.71 49.44
N LEU A 485 -25.84 -7.40 48.53
CA LEU A 485 -27.26 -7.29 48.86
C LEU A 485 -27.89 -8.61 49.28
N ALA A 486 -27.33 -9.75 48.86
CA ALA A 486 -27.79 -11.07 49.29
C ALA A 486 -27.32 -11.40 50.73
N ASP A 487 -26.13 -10.94 51.12
CA ASP A 487 -25.62 -11.01 52.50
C ASP A 487 -24.80 -9.76 52.83
N ARG A 488 -25.40 -8.79 53.54
CA ARG A 488 -24.77 -7.50 53.86
C ARG A 488 -23.53 -7.61 54.78
N LYS A 489 -23.20 -8.81 55.26
CA LYS A 489 -21.95 -9.05 56.03
C LYS A 489 -20.77 -9.36 55.13
N GLU A 490 -21.02 -9.77 53.89
CA GLU A 490 -20.00 -10.20 52.94
C GLU A 490 -20.14 -9.47 51.60
N PRO A 491 -19.06 -8.96 51.01
CA PRO A 491 -17.72 -8.85 51.57
C PRO A 491 -17.60 -7.68 52.56
N LYS A 492 -16.80 -7.87 53.60
CA LYS A 492 -16.63 -6.91 54.72
C LYS A 492 -16.26 -5.48 54.30
N PHE A 493 -15.48 -5.31 53.24
CA PHE A 493 -15.01 -4.01 52.74
C PHE A 493 -15.76 -3.54 51.48
N TYR A 494 -17.01 -3.99 51.29
CA TYR A 494 -17.83 -3.68 50.12
C TYR A 494 -17.83 -2.19 49.75
N VAL A 495 -18.20 -1.31 50.69
CA VAL A 495 -18.28 0.14 50.46
C VAL A 495 -16.92 0.72 50.07
N HIS A 496 -15.84 0.23 50.68
CA HIS A 496 -14.50 0.76 50.44
C HIS A 496 -14.01 0.43 49.02
N TYR A 497 -14.19 -0.83 48.57
CA TYR A 497 -13.86 -1.22 47.20
C TYR A 497 -14.79 -0.57 46.17
N MET A 498 -16.07 -0.37 46.50
CA MET A 498 -16.99 0.36 45.62
C MET A 498 -16.54 1.82 45.43
N ILE A 499 -16.09 2.49 46.49
CA ILE A 499 -15.48 3.81 46.42
C ILE A 499 -14.21 3.79 45.55
N ALA A 500 -13.32 2.82 45.76
CA ALA A 500 -12.09 2.68 44.96
C ALA A 500 -12.40 2.52 43.46
N ASN A 501 -13.38 1.67 43.12
CA ASN A 501 -13.80 1.43 41.74
C ASN A 501 -14.45 2.67 41.10
N ILE A 502 -15.21 3.45 41.87
CA ILE A 502 -15.78 4.73 41.44
C ILE A 502 -14.69 5.78 41.20
N ASN A 503 -13.67 5.83 42.05
CA ASN A 503 -12.53 6.74 41.92
C ASN A 503 -11.60 6.40 40.74
N ASN A 504 -11.58 5.15 40.29
CA ASN A 504 -10.70 4.68 39.22
C ASN A 504 -10.98 5.33 37.86
N CYS A 505 -12.25 5.57 37.50
CA CYS A 505 -12.60 6.24 36.24
C CYS A 505 -14.03 6.76 36.22
N LEU A 506 -14.20 8.00 35.72
CA LEU A 506 -15.51 8.61 35.46
C LEU A 506 -16.38 7.78 34.49
N SER A 507 -15.74 7.10 33.53
CA SER A 507 -16.44 6.26 32.54
C SER A 507 -16.92 4.93 33.10
N PHE A 508 -16.37 4.46 34.24
CA PHE A 508 -16.76 3.20 34.90
C PHE A 508 -17.72 3.43 36.08
N GLY A 509 -17.60 4.58 36.75
CA GLY A 509 -18.27 4.89 38.01
C GLY A 509 -19.77 5.19 37.86
N ASP A 510 -20.60 4.20 38.14
CA ASP A 510 -22.02 4.42 38.39
C ASP A 510 -22.24 4.75 39.88
N CYS A 511 -22.14 6.03 40.24
CA CYS A 511 -22.35 6.51 41.62
C CYS A 511 -23.71 6.08 42.21
N ASN A 512 -24.67 5.70 41.35
CA ASN A 512 -25.94 5.14 41.76
C ASN A 512 -25.81 3.89 42.63
N ILE A 513 -24.75 3.10 42.47
CA ILE A 513 -24.58 1.85 43.24
C ILE A 513 -24.39 2.15 44.74
N LEU A 514 -23.63 3.19 45.09
CA LEU A 514 -23.48 3.63 46.48
C LEU A 514 -24.78 4.26 47.02
N LEU A 515 -25.50 4.99 46.17
CA LEU A 515 -26.80 5.54 46.53
C LEU A 515 -27.85 4.45 46.76
N ASP A 516 -27.76 3.32 46.06
CA ASP A 516 -28.71 2.22 46.24
C ASP A 516 -28.64 1.67 47.67
N GLU A 517 -27.45 1.51 48.26
CA GLU A 517 -27.26 1.12 49.67
C GLU A 517 -27.93 2.12 50.63
N LEU A 518 -27.59 3.40 50.49
CA LEU A 518 -28.15 4.46 51.35
C LEU A 518 -29.69 4.48 51.27
N PHE A 519 -30.25 4.38 50.06
CA PHE A 519 -31.69 4.41 49.87
C PHE A 519 -32.40 3.12 50.30
N ILE A 520 -31.70 1.99 50.42
CA ILE A 520 -32.24 0.78 51.05
C ILE A 520 -32.45 1.06 52.54
N ASP A 521 -31.45 1.61 53.23
CA ASP A 521 -31.56 1.96 54.67
C ASP A 521 -32.63 3.03 54.94
N LEU A 522 -32.76 4.03 54.04
CA LEU A 522 -33.85 5.00 54.11
C LEU A 522 -35.24 4.36 53.89
N LYS A 523 -35.34 3.31 53.09
CA LYS A 523 -36.60 2.55 52.93
C LYS A 523 -36.89 1.69 54.15
N GLU A 524 -35.88 1.01 54.70
CA GLU A 524 -36.01 0.16 55.90
C GLU A 524 -36.40 0.97 57.15
N SER A 525 -35.86 2.17 57.31
CA SER A 525 -36.27 3.12 58.36
C SER A 525 -37.70 3.66 58.20
N ASN A 526 -38.36 3.36 57.07
CA ASN A 526 -39.70 3.83 56.70
C ASN A 526 -39.88 5.36 56.65
N SER A 527 -38.79 6.12 56.78
CA SER A 527 -38.76 7.60 56.82
C SER A 527 -39.31 8.21 55.54
N LEU A 528 -38.95 7.68 54.36
CA LEU A 528 -39.45 8.14 53.06
C LEU A 528 -40.96 7.92 52.88
N ASN A 529 -41.50 6.82 53.41
CA ASN A 529 -42.93 6.50 53.28
C ASN A 529 -43.79 7.35 54.22
N GLU A 530 -43.23 7.76 55.36
CA GLU A 530 -43.88 8.62 56.35
C GLU A 530 -44.11 10.05 55.85
N LEU A 531 -43.30 10.53 54.90
CA LEU A 531 -43.47 11.85 54.29
C LEU A 531 -44.92 12.05 53.81
N MET A 532 -45.45 13.24 54.11
CA MET A 532 -46.81 13.64 53.73
C MET A 532 -47.89 12.68 54.27
N THR A 533 -47.70 12.16 55.49
CA THR A 533 -48.72 11.45 56.27
C THR A 533 -49.14 12.25 57.51
N ARG A 534 -50.09 11.73 58.29
CA ARG A 534 -50.49 12.34 59.58
C ARG A 534 -49.37 12.28 60.63
N ALA A 535 -48.50 11.26 60.57
CA ALA A 535 -47.34 11.16 61.46
C ALA A 535 -46.29 12.24 61.12
N TRP A 536 -45.97 12.40 59.83
CA TRP A 536 -45.13 13.50 59.35
C TRP A 536 -45.69 14.87 59.73
N MET A 537 -47.00 15.07 59.72
CA MET A 537 -47.56 16.36 60.17
C MET A 537 -47.29 16.65 61.66
N ALA A 538 -47.22 15.61 62.49
CA ALA A 538 -47.06 15.72 63.93
C ALA A 538 -45.59 15.85 64.41
N SER A 539 -44.61 15.33 63.68
CA SER A 539 -43.19 15.34 64.07
C SER A 539 -42.24 15.50 62.87
N SER A 540 -41.00 15.94 63.11
CA SER A 540 -39.96 16.05 62.08
C SER A 540 -39.11 14.78 61.92
N ASN A 541 -39.49 13.68 62.57
CA ASN A 541 -38.69 12.46 62.64
C ASN A 541 -38.29 11.94 61.26
N ALA A 542 -39.22 11.94 60.29
CA ALA A 542 -38.95 11.46 58.94
C ALA A 542 -37.81 12.23 58.25
N ILE A 543 -37.82 13.56 58.32
CA ILE A 543 -36.77 14.38 57.69
C ILE A 543 -35.46 14.32 58.47
N ASP A 544 -35.53 14.27 59.79
CA ASP A 544 -34.36 14.21 60.67
C ASP A 544 -33.63 12.87 60.49
N THR A 545 -34.37 11.75 60.35
CA THR A 545 -33.80 10.44 59.99
C THR A 545 -33.16 10.47 58.60
N ILE A 546 -33.82 11.06 57.59
CA ILE A 546 -33.22 11.18 56.25
C ILE A 546 -31.89 11.96 56.31
N CYS A 547 -31.86 13.08 57.03
CA CYS A 547 -30.67 13.90 57.18
C CYS A 547 -29.55 13.15 57.92
N ALA A 548 -29.86 12.52 59.05
CA ALA A 548 -28.89 11.77 59.84
C ALA A 548 -28.28 10.60 59.06
N THR A 549 -29.09 9.83 58.33
CA THR A 549 -28.56 8.74 57.48
C THR A 549 -27.62 9.27 56.40
N TRP A 550 -27.94 10.41 55.78
CA TRP A 550 -27.02 11.05 54.82
C TRP A 550 -25.71 11.50 55.45
N GLU A 551 -25.74 12.09 56.64
CA GLU A 551 -24.55 12.47 57.39
C GLU A 551 -23.68 11.26 57.77
N ASP A 552 -24.31 10.14 58.16
CA ASP A 552 -23.61 8.88 58.47
C ASP A 552 -22.85 8.37 57.25
N TYR A 553 -23.53 8.21 56.12
CA TYR A 553 -22.91 7.73 54.88
C TYR A 553 -21.87 8.72 54.31
N ALA A 554 -22.08 10.04 54.46
CA ALA A 554 -21.12 11.03 54.02
C ALA A 554 -19.77 10.91 54.75
N ARG A 555 -19.78 10.46 56.01
CA ARG A 555 -18.54 10.17 56.76
C ARG A 555 -17.80 8.97 56.17
N ASP A 556 -18.52 7.93 55.75
CA ASP A 556 -17.93 6.76 55.11
C ASP A 556 -17.45 7.05 53.67
N PHE A 557 -18.03 8.05 53.02
CA PHE A 557 -17.70 8.49 51.66
C PHE A 557 -16.53 9.49 51.59
N VAL A 558 -15.83 9.76 52.70
CA VAL A 558 -14.68 10.68 52.75
C VAL A 558 -13.56 10.32 51.78
N HIS A 559 -13.45 9.03 51.42
CA HIS A 559 -12.45 8.50 50.51
C HIS A 559 -12.83 8.64 49.02
N ILE A 560 -13.98 9.23 48.68
CA ILE A 560 -14.38 9.51 47.29
C ILE A 560 -13.68 10.78 46.80
N LYS A 561 -13.16 10.75 45.56
CA LYS A 561 -12.55 11.93 44.91
C LYS A 561 -13.57 13.07 44.81
N PRO A 562 -13.18 14.33 45.02
CA PRO A 562 -14.15 15.41 45.13
C PRO A 562 -15.05 15.62 43.92
N SER A 563 -14.50 15.50 42.70
CA SER A 563 -15.29 15.61 41.47
C SER A 563 -16.38 14.53 41.36
N MET A 564 -16.11 13.36 41.91
CA MET A 564 -17.03 12.23 41.90
C MET A 564 -18.02 12.31 43.06
N PHE A 565 -17.58 12.82 44.20
CA PHE A 565 -18.45 13.13 45.34
C PHE A 565 -19.48 14.20 44.97
N ASP A 566 -19.09 15.25 44.23
CA ASP A 566 -20.02 16.25 43.72
C ASP A 566 -21.09 15.59 42.82
N ILE A 567 -20.73 14.65 41.94
CA ILE A 567 -21.71 13.91 41.11
C ILE A 567 -22.64 13.06 41.99
N LEU A 568 -22.10 12.35 42.97
CA LEU A 568 -22.85 11.53 43.93
C LEU A 568 -23.89 12.36 44.69
N ILE A 569 -23.48 13.53 45.20
CA ILE A 569 -24.35 14.44 45.95
C ILE A 569 -25.44 15.03 45.05
N GLN A 570 -25.13 15.41 43.81
CA GLN A 570 -26.13 15.94 42.87
C GLN A 570 -27.24 14.92 42.59
N GLU A 571 -26.85 13.66 42.37
CA GLU A 571 -27.78 12.57 42.11
C GLU A 571 -28.55 12.15 43.38
N GLY A 572 -27.89 12.20 44.54
CA GLY A 572 -28.49 12.02 45.85
C GLY A 572 -29.62 13.01 46.15
N GLN A 573 -29.35 14.31 45.99
CA GLN A 573 -30.34 15.38 46.14
C GLN A 573 -31.57 15.13 45.27
N ARG A 574 -31.34 14.78 44.00
CA ARG A 574 -32.40 14.49 43.03
C ARG A 574 -33.29 13.34 43.48
N ARG A 575 -32.70 12.25 43.98
CA ARG A 575 -33.45 11.09 44.47
C ARG A 575 -34.27 11.41 45.71
N VAL A 576 -33.71 12.11 46.71
CA VAL A 576 -34.44 12.49 47.93
C VAL A 576 -35.62 13.40 47.59
N LEU A 577 -35.35 14.44 46.79
CA LEU A 577 -36.37 15.38 46.35
C LEU A 577 -37.51 14.68 45.59
N ARG A 578 -37.17 13.73 44.72
CA ARG A 578 -38.15 12.95 43.97
C ARG A 578 -39.08 12.15 44.90
N GLU A 579 -38.56 11.52 45.95
CA GLU A 579 -39.39 10.78 46.92
C GLU A 579 -40.29 11.74 47.71
N TYR A 580 -39.77 12.91 48.11
CA TYR A 580 -40.54 13.93 48.81
C TYR A 580 -41.69 14.46 47.95
N LEU A 581 -41.39 14.85 46.70
CA LEU A 581 -42.39 15.33 45.76
C LEU A 581 -43.41 14.25 45.40
N ARG A 582 -42.98 12.99 45.25
CA ARG A 582 -43.90 11.86 45.04
C ARG A 582 -44.85 11.69 46.24
N ALA A 583 -44.36 11.81 47.47
CA ALA A 583 -45.20 11.73 48.66
C ALA A 583 -46.23 12.87 48.70
N LEU A 584 -45.84 14.09 48.33
CA LEU A 584 -46.72 15.26 48.29
C LEU A 584 -47.78 15.14 47.19
N LEU A 585 -47.37 14.74 45.99
CA LEU A 585 -48.23 14.68 44.81
C LEU A 585 -49.05 13.38 44.72
N SER A 586 -48.82 12.39 45.57
CA SER A 586 -49.61 11.13 45.62
C SER A 586 -50.88 11.24 46.47
N ARG A 587 -51.18 12.43 47.02
CA ARG A 587 -52.38 12.69 47.85
C ARG A 587 -52.49 11.79 49.08
N LYS A 588 -51.36 11.34 49.66
CA LYS A 588 -51.30 10.67 50.97
C LYS A 588 -51.94 11.49 52.09
N LEU A 589 -52.00 12.81 51.93
CA LEU A 589 -52.57 13.76 52.87
C LEU A 589 -53.38 14.84 52.15
N SER A 590 -54.51 15.20 52.74
CA SER A 590 -55.31 16.37 52.38
C SER A 590 -55.59 17.17 53.65
N PHE A 591 -55.41 18.47 53.58
CA PHE A 591 -55.53 19.37 54.72
C PHE A 591 -57.00 19.67 55.02
N LYS A 592 -57.41 19.60 56.30
CA LYS A 592 -58.83 19.80 56.66
C LYS A 592 -59.23 21.26 56.72
N ASN A 593 -58.29 22.14 57.04
CA ASN A 593 -58.53 23.57 57.21
C ASN A 593 -57.27 24.38 56.87
N TYR A 594 -57.44 25.71 56.84
CA TYR A 594 -56.36 26.64 56.48
C TYR A 594 -55.17 26.59 57.45
N ASP A 595 -55.41 26.50 58.76
CA ASP A 595 -54.33 26.49 59.74
C ASP A 595 -53.45 25.24 59.59
N GLU A 596 -54.06 24.07 59.39
CA GLU A 596 -53.36 22.82 59.10
C GLU A 596 -52.50 22.96 57.83
N ARG A 597 -53.08 23.51 56.76
CA ARG A 597 -52.38 23.73 55.49
C ARG A 597 -51.22 24.72 55.61
N ARG A 598 -51.42 25.85 56.31
CA ARG A 598 -50.39 26.86 56.53
C ARG A 598 -49.21 26.28 57.30
N VAL A 599 -49.47 25.59 58.42
CA VAL A 599 -48.42 24.95 59.23
C VAL A 599 -47.67 23.90 58.41
N SER A 600 -48.36 23.10 57.60
CA SER A 600 -47.69 22.15 56.70
C SER A 600 -46.90 22.81 55.58
N ALA A 601 -47.35 23.93 55.02
CA ALA A 601 -46.59 24.70 54.03
C ALA A 601 -45.30 25.30 54.63
N ASP A 602 -45.39 25.88 55.84
CA ASP A 602 -44.23 26.38 56.56
C ASP A 602 -43.25 25.23 56.87
N LYS A 603 -43.78 24.05 57.21
CA LYS A 603 -42.99 22.84 57.42
C LYS A 603 -42.28 22.37 56.15
N ILE A 604 -42.97 22.26 55.02
CA ILE A 604 -42.37 21.88 53.72
C ILE A 604 -41.23 22.84 53.35
N SER A 605 -41.42 24.14 53.58
CA SER A 605 -40.38 25.15 53.33
C SER A 605 -39.17 24.95 54.24
N LYS A 606 -39.41 24.71 55.55
CA LYS A 606 -38.35 24.47 56.54
C LYS A 606 -37.56 23.19 56.24
N GLU A 607 -38.24 22.10 55.90
CA GLU A 607 -37.62 20.82 55.55
C GLU A 607 -36.82 20.94 54.24
N GLY A 608 -37.32 21.70 53.27
CA GLY A 608 -36.57 22.03 52.05
C GLY A 608 -35.27 22.79 52.34
N GLU A 609 -35.31 23.78 53.22
CA GLU A 609 -34.11 24.53 53.63
C GLU A 609 -33.15 23.66 54.47
N GLN A 610 -33.66 22.78 55.32
CA GLN A 610 -32.86 21.82 56.09
C GLN A 610 -32.05 20.91 55.16
N MET A 611 -32.71 20.29 54.16
CA MET A 611 -32.01 19.47 53.16
C MET A 611 -31.02 20.29 52.34
N LYS A 612 -31.41 21.49 51.91
CA LYS A 612 -30.53 22.40 51.17
C LYS A 612 -29.26 22.75 51.94
N SER A 613 -29.38 23.08 53.22
CA SER A 613 -28.24 23.38 54.10
C SER A 613 -27.33 22.17 54.24
N LEU A 614 -27.91 21.00 54.55
CA LEU A 614 -27.18 19.75 54.71
C LEU A 614 -26.33 19.42 53.47
N PHE A 615 -26.93 19.41 52.29
CA PHE A 615 -26.21 19.07 51.05
C PHE A 615 -25.20 20.15 50.64
N LYS A 616 -25.44 21.42 50.97
CA LYS A 616 -24.48 22.51 50.72
C LYS A 616 -23.26 22.42 51.64
N GLU A 617 -23.44 21.96 52.88
CA GLU A 617 -22.34 21.69 53.81
C GLU A 617 -21.50 20.51 53.33
N MET A 618 -22.14 19.42 52.88
CA MET A 618 -21.44 18.25 52.33
C MET A 618 -20.69 18.56 51.03
N ALA A 619 -21.29 19.29 50.09
CA ALA A 619 -20.67 19.65 48.80
C ALA A 619 -20.68 21.17 48.56
N PRO A 620 -19.74 21.92 49.16
CA PRO A 620 -19.71 23.39 49.07
C PRO A 620 -19.52 23.91 47.63
N ARG A 621 -18.91 23.10 46.76
CA ARG A 621 -18.57 23.43 45.37
C ARG A 621 -19.77 23.42 44.42
N GLN A 622 -20.91 22.85 44.81
CA GLN A 622 -22.08 22.82 43.94
C GLN A 622 -22.82 24.16 43.91
N ASP A 623 -23.21 24.56 42.70
CA ASP A 623 -24.02 25.75 42.45
C ASP A 623 -25.51 25.41 42.31
N GLY A 624 -26.36 26.15 43.04
CA GLY A 624 -27.81 25.97 43.04
C GLY A 624 -28.30 24.84 43.96
N SER A 625 -29.60 24.85 44.30
CA SER A 625 -30.24 23.78 45.08
C SER A 625 -31.43 23.21 44.33
N GLN A 626 -31.51 21.88 44.24
CA GLN A 626 -32.69 21.24 43.66
C GLN A 626 -33.93 21.41 44.57
N PHE A 627 -33.75 21.69 45.86
CA PHE A 627 -34.83 21.80 46.84
C PHE A 627 -35.63 23.11 46.76
N ASP A 628 -35.21 24.09 45.95
CA ASP A 628 -35.91 25.38 45.77
C ASP A 628 -37.34 25.23 45.20
N VAL A 629 -37.70 24.03 44.74
CA VAL A 629 -39.05 23.65 44.34
C VAL A 629 -40.00 23.48 45.53
N LEU A 630 -39.50 23.07 46.70
CA LEU A 630 -40.33 22.82 47.89
C LEU A 630 -40.92 24.12 48.47
N PRO A 631 -40.15 25.21 48.65
CA PRO A 631 -40.73 26.51 49.01
C PRO A 631 -41.73 27.02 47.98
N ALA A 632 -41.47 26.83 46.67
CA ALA A 632 -42.40 27.26 45.63
C ALA A 632 -43.74 26.49 45.67
N LEU A 633 -43.71 25.19 45.96
CA LEU A 633 -44.92 24.39 46.20
C LEU A 633 -45.63 24.80 47.48
N ALA A 634 -44.87 25.12 48.53
CA ALA A 634 -45.41 25.58 49.79
C ALA A 634 -46.18 26.90 49.62
N GLU A 635 -45.77 27.82 48.75
CA GLU A 635 -46.54 29.04 48.46
C GLU A 635 -47.93 28.73 47.90
N VAL A 636 -48.03 27.78 46.96
CA VAL A 636 -49.30 27.31 46.41
C VAL A 636 -50.19 26.72 47.51
N LEU A 637 -49.63 26.03 48.51
CA LEU A 637 -50.39 25.50 49.64
C LEU A 637 -50.78 26.61 50.64
N ARG A 638 -49.87 27.55 50.93
CA ARG A 638 -50.03 28.61 51.93
C ARG A 638 -51.06 29.66 51.54
N LEU A 639 -51.31 29.83 50.24
CA LEU A 639 -52.26 30.80 49.72
C LEU A 639 -53.65 30.64 50.36
N ARG A 640 -54.13 31.71 51.00
CA ARG A 640 -55.43 31.74 51.68
C ARG A 640 -56.58 32.02 50.73
N ASP A 641 -56.37 32.96 49.81
CA ASP A 641 -57.39 33.41 48.86
C ASP A 641 -57.43 32.48 47.64
N THR A 642 -58.50 31.69 47.51
CA THR A 642 -58.70 30.78 46.38
C THR A 642 -58.91 31.51 45.06
N SER A 643 -59.32 32.79 45.07
CA SER A 643 -59.46 33.57 43.83
C SER A 643 -58.12 33.88 43.16
N MET A 644 -57.04 33.93 43.95
CA MET A 644 -55.67 34.14 43.48
C MET A 644 -54.95 32.84 43.13
N LEU A 645 -55.57 31.68 43.35
CA LEU A 645 -54.93 30.37 43.16
C LEU A 645 -54.50 30.15 41.71
N ALA A 646 -55.30 30.62 40.75
CA ALA A 646 -54.99 30.55 39.32
C ALA A 646 -53.67 31.28 38.96
N LEU A 647 -53.41 32.42 39.60
CA LEU A 647 -52.19 33.21 39.38
C LEU A 647 -50.96 32.48 39.94
N GLU A 648 -51.04 31.97 41.17
CA GLU A 648 -49.94 31.26 41.83
C GLU A 648 -49.58 29.95 41.12
N ILE A 649 -50.57 29.15 40.72
CA ILE A 649 -50.31 27.91 39.97
C ILE A 649 -49.74 28.21 38.57
N THR A 650 -50.13 29.33 37.95
CA THR A 650 -49.54 29.77 36.67
C THR A 650 -48.09 30.19 36.84
N GLY A 651 -47.76 30.98 37.86
CA GLY A 651 -46.38 31.34 38.17
C GLY A 651 -45.52 30.11 38.50
N PHE A 652 -46.09 29.15 39.23
CA PHE A 652 -45.43 27.88 39.52
C PHE A 652 -45.17 27.06 38.24
N ALA A 653 -46.17 26.88 37.39
CA ALA A 653 -46.04 26.12 36.14
C ALA A 653 -45.08 26.79 35.14
N GLN A 654 -44.98 28.13 35.15
CA GLN A 654 -43.98 28.85 34.36
C GLN A 654 -42.55 28.61 34.88
N LYS A 655 -42.37 28.55 36.20
CA LYS A 655 -41.07 28.28 36.83
C LYS A 655 -40.63 26.82 36.69
N TYR A 656 -41.59 25.89 36.70
CA TYR A 656 -41.38 24.44 36.55
C TYR A 656 -42.24 23.89 35.41
N PRO A 657 -41.85 24.16 34.15
CA PRO A 657 -42.66 23.83 32.96
C PRO A 657 -42.80 22.32 32.69
N ASP A 658 -42.05 21.48 33.41
CA ASP A 658 -42.07 20.03 33.31
C ASP A 658 -43.15 19.36 34.18
N ILE A 659 -43.89 20.12 34.99
CA ILE A 659 -45.04 19.61 35.76
C ILE A 659 -46.18 19.16 34.83
N ARG A 660 -46.77 18.00 35.11
CA ARG A 660 -47.89 17.42 34.34
C ARG A 660 -49.25 17.78 34.93
N MET A 661 -50.30 17.71 34.11
CA MET A 661 -51.66 18.07 34.54
C MET A 661 -52.09 17.31 35.81
N GLU A 662 -51.90 15.99 35.88
CA GLU A 662 -52.28 15.20 37.05
C GLU A 662 -51.51 15.61 38.32
N GLN A 663 -50.23 15.96 38.18
CA GLN A 663 -49.40 16.43 39.31
C GLN A 663 -49.91 17.77 39.83
N LEU A 664 -50.22 18.71 38.92
CA LEU A 664 -50.78 20.01 39.28
C LEU A 664 -52.17 19.88 39.93
N VAL A 665 -53.03 19.01 39.40
CA VAL A 665 -54.33 18.70 40.00
C VAL A 665 -54.15 18.12 41.41
N ASN A 666 -53.23 17.19 41.61
CA ASN A 666 -52.98 16.58 42.92
C ASN A 666 -52.45 17.59 43.94
N LEU A 667 -51.60 18.53 43.52
CA LEU A 667 -51.14 19.65 44.35
C LEU A 667 -52.32 20.52 44.80
N ILE A 668 -53.21 20.90 43.88
CA ILE A 668 -54.41 21.71 44.20
C ILE A 668 -55.33 20.93 45.15
N LEU A 669 -55.57 19.65 44.88
CA LEU A 669 -56.45 18.82 45.73
C LEU A 669 -55.88 18.54 47.12
N CYS A 670 -54.56 18.59 47.30
CA CYS A 670 -53.92 18.48 48.60
C CYS A 670 -54.37 19.61 49.55
N ARG A 671 -54.74 20.78 49.02
CA ARG A 671 -55.19 21.96 49.79
C ARG A 671 -56.49 21.73 50.59
N GLY A 672 -57.34 20.80 50.15
CA GLY A 672 -58.60 20.43 50.79
C GLY A 672 -59.77 21.43 50.68
N ASP A 673 -59.55 22.61 50.07
CA ASP A 673 -60.53 23.68 49.91
C ASP A 673 -61.06 23.86 48.47
N THR A 674 -60.64 22.99 47.56
CA THR A 674 -61.00 23.03 46.13
C THR A 674 -61.61 21.70 45.71
N SER A 675 -62.71 21.73 44.96
CA SER A 675 -63.36 20.51 44.48
C SER A 675 -62.54 19.84 43.36
N ARG A 676 -62.80 18.55 43.08
CA ARG A 676 -62.11 17.84 41.99
C ARG A 676 -62.38 18.44 40.61
N SER A 677 -63.59 18.93 40.36
CA SER A 677 -63.92 19.60 39.10
C SER A 677 -63.15 20.90 38.94
N ASP A 678 -63.12 21.71 40.00
CA ASP A 678 -62.47 23.03 39.95
C ASP A 678 -60.96 22.90 39.84
N ALA A 679 -60.35 21.94 40.55
CA ALA A 679 -58.92 21.66 40.44
C ALA A 679 -58.51 21.21 39.03
N LYS A 680 -59.34 20.39 38.37
CA LYS A 680 -59.12 19.98 36.97
C LYS A 680 -59.23 21.15 36.01
N GLN A 681 -60.26 21.99 36.18
CA GLN A 681 -60.46 23.17 35.35
C GLN A 681 -59.28 24.15 35.51
N LEU A 682 -58.89 24.47 36.75
CA LEU A 682 -57.75 25.34 37.04
C LEU A 682 -56.45 24.81 36.43
N ALA A 683 -56.17 23.51 36.56
CA ALA A 683 -54.98 22.90 35.95
C ALA A 683 -55.04 22.93 34.41
N GLN A 684 -56.20 22.69 33.81
CA GLN A 684 -56.42 22.76 32.36
C GLN A 684 -56.27 24.20 31.84
N ASP A 685 -56.79 25.19 32.54
CA ASP A 685 -56.67 26.61 32.17
C ASP A 685 -55.22 27.10 32.29
N THR A 686 -54.47 26.54 33.25
CA THR A 686 -53.07 26.90 33.50
C THR A 686 -52.11 26.28 32.49
N LEU A 687 -52.28 25.00 32.19
CA LEU A 687 -51.38 24.24 31.31
C LEU A 687 -51.85 24.20 29.85
N GLY A 688 -53.10 24.58 29.57
CA GLY A 688 -53.72 24.56 28.24
C GLY A 688 -53.79 23.17 27.60
N GLU A 689 -54.00 23.14 26.27
CA GLU A 689 -53.78 21.93 25.45
C GLU A 689 -52.28 21.59 25.29
N ASP A 690 -51.38 22.37 25.88
CA ASP A 690 -49.92 22.23 25.78
C ASP A 690 -49.35 21.05 26.60
N ASP A 691 -50.15 20.36 27.42
CA ASP A 691 -49.73 19.11 28.09
C ASP A 691 -49.46 17.95 27.09
N LEU A 692 -49.92 18.10 25.83
CA LEU A 692 -49.68 17.14 24.73
C LEU A 692 -48.36 17.38 23.98
N ARG A 693 -47.63 18.47 24.26
CA ARG A 693 -46.35 18.79 23.60
C ARG A 693 -45.15 18.26 24.41
N PRO A 694 -44.00 17.97 23.75
CA PRO A 694 -42.79 17.58 24.47
C PRO A 694 -42.32 18.72 25.40
N LYS A 695 -42.45 18.51 26.71
CA LYS A 695 -41.97 19.44 27.74
C LYS A 695 -40.46 19.30 27.96
N PRO A 696 -39.76 20.35 28.42
CA PRO A 696 -38.38 20.23 28.86
C PRO A 696 -38.30 19.20 30.01
N LYS A 697 -37.25 18.38 30.02
CA LYS A 697 -37.05 17.40 31.11
C LYS A 697 -36.60 18.12 32.37
N GLY A 698 -37.25 17.82 33.49
CA GLY A 698 -36.92 18.34 34.82
C GLY A 698 -37.33 17.36 35.93
N ILE A 699 -37.31 17.83 37.18
CA ILE A 699 -37.57 16.99 38.36
C ILE A 699 -38.98 16.33 38.36
N PHE A 700 -40.00 17.01 37.82
CA PHE A 700 -41.37 16.49 37.75
C PHE A 700 -41.54 15.45 36.64
N THR A 701 -40.67 15.45 35.63
CA THR A 701 -40.64 14.42 34.58
C THR A 701 -40.39 13.04 35.17
N ASP A 702 -39.51 12.94 36.18
CA ASP A 702 -39.06 11.68 36.79
C ASP A 702 -40.00 11.13 37.87
N ILE A 703 -41.08 11.85 38.20
CA ILE A 703 -42.09 11.43 39.18
C ILE A 703 -43.23 10.77 38.43
N ALA A 704 -43.37 9.45 38.50
CA ALA A 704 -44.53 8.75 37.95
C ALA A 704 -45.83 9.28 38.55
N THR A 705 -46.85 9.49 37.71
CA THR A 705 -48.22 9.74 38.18
C THR A 705 -48.84 8.40 38.55
N VAL A 706 -49.35 8.30 39.78
CA VAL A 706 -50.05 7.11 40.30
C VAL A 706 -51.55 7.29 40.10
#